data_AF-A0A7C4T4W5-F1
#
_entry.id   AF-A0A7C4T4W5-F1
#
_cell.length_a   1.000
_cell.length_b   1.000
_cell.length_c   1.000
_cell.angle_alpha   90.00
_cell.angle_beta   90.00
_cell.angle_gamma   90.00
#
_symmetry.space_group_name_H-M   'P 1'
#
loop_
_entity.id
_entity.type
_entity.pdbx_description
1 polymer ?
#
loop_
_entity_poly.entity_id
_entity_poly.type
_entity_poly.pdbx_seq_one_letter_code
_entity_poly.pdbx_strand_id
1 'polypeptide(L)'
;MKIQSKWIILTHFILFLLPIQAFAYKIINDFTSPIGGTLSVSETSPPIITSCNMDPFGKYLHSDIAPIIAQGEALYSEAKAFLNSLSLTNTTDHRIRAIINTPDADYGTPGPNGGMSFIEEWETIYHPKYEAAIQKFLYGAMIGDENSIARLNDCVRSIATAYIVFGDEYFIDGMDYRIFPNIPDLNGQIYKRYLEIQSACGQYREGIEVFIDALSVVVPGTNDTYLADFFGQGEYDLFNMACDRLSSSMTEVASLEYLRNMAPDVKAEWPTAKAAFKGTVSDASIETYLQIAAISSRSNRILESGVKLLQYYDMLKNQGAIVLNNLNPLGYDNRFLPLANFNEQNGSLYPIAQQAVANATNSENAAKQDGREYDQHIEQLEAEISSLYGQYTAQLQNLTGVLSPVPAYPASEEYLQRIAQAGHDLLGCPIEADLTSFNACMSTKVTTGQLRSKYEQLKQADLKVEEAVKQRQQIKEQIDMEQSLNALQIQLASNAFTDRVMLLKDYSEKLIDAQKTSRNKVETTTREYDSKKNKWINKSKTVTTTRTIDFDARSQRIEVDKEIDLLRLEINKEIQITNAAHEVTIRKLLMELDNSLMHINSAVQEMNSISAEFFDLLNQKDTLLAMYLEAQKHMAYLEDKTMTSRITKSSSILKAREDLEVAKHWCYLTAKTLEYKFLYPITDLSIAGKKVSIENIFKAQTTTTLNDFLVGLNGLNSMWCGLGETFNGEVIVVSLMRDILGFPEDSTGQQRFKDFIKNHVNPTTNTLSFGFSTTPLDPIFYNPNDVLARVNVKDWHGQDPCGQFSAQGFAVNLKTGTQAGGITPRISMSHGGHITFLNNELDIQEYYPVKASSFIDDPLGGNDTPEVTLVSVTNPLINGTPLSSYSDVWVSGLKGRSIGASDWKVTISDGSSTKFDYSKLNDIELIFDTVGILVSR
;
A
#
# COMPACT_ATOMS: atom_id res chain seq x y z
N MET A 1 -24.66 -11.51 -11.68
CA MET A 1 -25.14 -10.41 -10.81
C MET A 1 -24.95 -9.01 -11.42
N LYS A 2 -23.86 -8.69 -12.15
CA LYS A 2 -23.62 -7.36 -12.79
C LYS A 2 -24.69 -6.84 -13.78
N ILE A 3 -25.58 -7.67 -14.33
CA ILE A 3 -26.70 -7.20 -15.19
C ILE A 3 -27.88 -6.67 -14.35
N GLN A 4 -28.08 -7.16 -13.12
CA GLN A 4 -29.18 -6.70 -12.27
C GLN A 4 -28.91 -5.33 -11.63
N SER A 5 -27.66 -4.98 -11.32
CA SER A 5 -27.31 -3.64 -10.81
C SER A 5 -27.52 -2.54 -11.86
N LYS A 6 -27.18 -2.79 -13.13
CA LYS A 6 -27.44 -1.84 -14.23
C LYS A 6 -28.94 -1.59 -14.47
N TRP A 7 -29.79 -2.59 -14.25
CA TRP A 7 -31.26 -2.44 -14.30
C TRP A 7 -31.82 -1.66 -13.09
N ILE A 8 -31.23 -1.82 -11.90
CA ILE A 8 -31.61 -1.06 -10.70
C ILE A 8 -31.28 0.43 -10.89
N ILE A 9 -30.15 0.77 -11.50
CA ILE A 9 -29.76 2.15 -11.82
C ILE A 9 -30.71 2.78 -12.86
N LEU A 10 -31.06 2.06 -13.93
CA LEU A 10 -32.03 2.54 -14.92
C LEU A 10 -33.43 2.74 -14.30
N THR A 11 -33.83 1.87 -13.37
CA THR A 11 -35.11 1.97 -12.66
C THR A 11 -35.12 3.16 -11.70
N HIS A 12 -34.02 3.45 -11.00
CA HIS A 12 -33.89 4.64 -10.17
C HIS A 12 -33.86 5.92 -11.01
N PHE A 13 -33.21 5.91 -12.18
CA PHE A 13 -33.20 7.04 -13.11
C PHE A 13 -34.60 7.37 -13.66
N ILE A 14 -35.40 6.34 -13.98
CA ILE A 14 -36.80 6.51 -14.41
C ILE A 14 -37.69 7.01 -13.25
N LEU A 15 -37.49 6.49 -12.03
CA LEU A 15 -38.21 6.96 -10.84
C LEU A 15 -37.86 8.40 -10.46
N PHE A 16 -36.65 8.87 -10.78
CA PHE A 16 -36.19 10.25 -10.53
C PHE A 16 -36.74 11.27 -11.55
N LEU A 17 -37.15 10.84 -12.74
CA LEU A 17 -37.75 11.71 -13.77
C LEU A 17 -39.23 12.02 -13.52
N LEU A 18 -39.94 11.17 -12.77
CA LEU A 18 -41.37 11.35 -12.48
C LEU A 18 -41.70 12.62 -11.66
N PRO A 19 -40.93 13.00 -10.61
CA PRO A 19 -41.13 14.27 -9.92
C PRO A 19 -40.84 15.49 -10.80
N ILE A 20 -39.86 15.40 -11.71
CA ILE A 20 -39.47 16.49 -12.62
C ILE A 20 -40.58 16.73 -13.67
N GLN A 21 -41.18 15.66 -14.20
CA GLN A 21 -42.35 15.77 -15.07
C GLN A 21 -43.58 16.31 -14.32
N ALA A 22 -43.83 15.90 -13.07
CA ALA A 22 -44.92 16.43 -12.25
C ALA A 22 -44.73 17.92 -11.93
N PHE A 23 -43.49 18.37 -11.73
CA PHE A 23 -43.13 19.76 -11.50
C PHE A 23 -43.26 20.61 -12.78
N ALA A 24 -42.79 20.10 -13.93
CA ALA A 24 -42.98 20.75 -15.23
C ALA A 24 -44.48 20.87 -15.60
N TYR A 25 -45.28 19.85 -15.30
CA TYR A 25 -46.73 19.88 -15.52
C TYR A 25 -47.45 20.92 -14.65
N LYS A 26 -46.98 21.12 -13.42
CA LYS A 26 -47.49 22.16 -12.51
C LYS A 26 -47.16 23.57 -13.01
N ILE A 27 -45.94 23.78 -13.50
CA ILE A 27 -45.52 25.07 -14.11
C ILE A 27 -46.36 25.38 -15.36
N ILE A 28 -46.62 24.40 -16.23
CA ILE A 28 -47.44 24.60 -17.43
C ILE A 28 -48.90 24.94 -17.08
N ASN A 29 -49.45 24.34 -16.02
CA ASN A 29 -50.80 24.67 -15.54
C ASN A 29 -50.87 26.05 -14.87
N ASP A 30 -49.83 26.47 -14.15
CA ASP A 30 -49.80 27.79 -13.50
C ASP A 30 -49.59 28.94 -14.53
N PHE A 31 -48.98 28.67 -15.68
CA PHE A 31 -48.79 29.64 -16.77
C PHE A 31 -49.98 29.79 -17.73
N THR A 32 -51.00 28.92 -17.68
CA THR A 32 -52.15 28.95 -18.61
C THR A 32 -53.39 29.67 -18.08
N SER A 33 -53.28 30.40 -16.98
CA SER A 33 -54.32 31.33 -16.50
C SER A 33 -54.40 32.59 -17.38
N PRO A 34 -55.57 32.95 -17.95
CA PRO A 34 -55.66 33.99 -18.97
C PRO A 34 -55.68 35.40 -18.36
N ILE A 35 -54.57 36.12 -18.46
CA ILE A 35 -54.56 37.59 -18.34
C ILE A 35 -54.82 38.15 -19.74
N GLY A 36 -56.05 38.62 -19.95
CA GLY A 36 -56.47 39.29 -21.18
C GLY A 36 -55.76 40.63 -21.36
N GLY A 37 -54.93 40.73 -22.40
CA GLY A 37 -54.36 41.97 -22.91
C GLY A 37 -54.12 41.82 -24.40
N THR A 38 -54.93 42.51 -25.21
CA THR A 38 -54.81 42.57 -26.67
C THR A 38 -53.49 43.23 -27.08
N LEU A 39 -52.62 42.47 -27.74
CA LEU A 39 -51.43 42.96 -28.44
C LEU A 39 -51.62 42.74 -29.94
N SER A 40 -51.74 43.84 -30.69
CA SER A 40 -51.71 43.86 -32.14
C SER A 40 -50.27 43.65 -32.63
N VAL A 41 -50.06 42.60 -33.42
CA VAL A 41 -48.77 42.27 -34.05
C VAL A 41 -48.67 43.01 -35.39
N SER A 42 -47.62 43.82 -35.58
CA SER A 42 -47.19 44.24 -36.93
C SER A 42 -46.00 43.39 -37.36
N GLU A 43 -46.17 42.67 -38.47
CA GLU A 43 -45.15 41.86 -39.11
C GLU A 43 -44.11 42.75 -39.80
N THR A 44 -42.94 42.94 -39.17
CA THR A 44 -41.65 43.07 -39.87
C THR A 44 -40.50 42.98 -38.86
N SER A 45 -39.62 41.99 -39.08
CA SER A 45 -38.30 41.72 -38.44
C SER A 45 -38.28 40.79 -37.22
N PRO A 46 -37.36 39.80 -37.16
CA PRO A 46 -37.24 38.87 -36.04
C PRO A 46 -36.63 39.58 -34.82
N PRO A 47 -37.13 39.36 -33.59
CA PRO A 47 -36.52 39.91 -32.40
C PRO A 47 -35.27 39.09 -32.03
N ILE A 48 -34.14 39.78 -31.93
CA ILE A 48 -32.96 39.30 -31.20
C ILE A 48 -33.35 39.30 -29.71
N ILE A 49 -33.53 38.12 -29.12
CA ILE A 49 -33.66 37.96 -27.66
C ILE A 49 -32.24 37.96 -27.08
N THR A 50 -31.72 39.15 -26.79
CA THR A 50 -30.56 39.30 -25.91
C THR A 50 -31.02 39.25 -24.45
N SER A 51 -30.47 38.28 -23.72
CA SER A 51 -30.51 38.09 -22.26
C SER A 51 -31.91 37.96 -21.60
N CYS A 52 -32.39 36.72 -21.47
CA CYS A 52 -33.23 36.35 -20.34
C CYS A 52 -32.35 36.25 -19.09
N ASN A 53 -32.42 37.25 -18.21
CA ASN A 53 -31.75 37.25 -16.93
C ASN A 53 -32.50 36.30 -15.97
N MET A 54 -31.99 35.07 -15.78
CA MET A 54 -32.57 34.02 -14.92
C MET A 54 -32.28 34.23 -13.42
N ASP A 55 -32.34 35.47 -12.92
CA ASP A 55 -31.97 35.77 -11.53
C ASP A 55 -33.02 35.39 -10.44
N PRO A 56 -34.34 35.18 -10.70
CA PRO A 56 -35.27 34.87 -9.60
C PRO A 56 -35.32 33.39 -9.19
N PHE A 57 -34.67 32.46 -9.90
CA PHE A 57 -34.69 31.03 -9.56
C PHE A 57 -33.63 30.60 -8.53
N GLY A 58 -32.55 31.38 -8.35
CA GLY A 58 -31.46 31.02 -7.43
C GLY A 58 -31.86 30.98 -5.94
N LYS A 59 -32.86 31.76 -5.52
CA LYS A 59 -33.23 31.87 -4.09
C LYS A 59 -34.13 30.76 -3.55
N TYR A 60 -34.86 30.04 -4.40
CA TYR A 60 -35.76 28.96 -3.95
C TYR A 60 -35.15 27.57 -4.04
N LEU A 61 -34.04 27.41 -4.77
CA LEU A 61 -33.32 26.14 -4.85
C LEU A 61 -32.37 25.91 -3.66
N HIS A 62 -31.80 26.96 -3.05
CA HIS A 62 -30.73 26.80 -2.05
C HIS A 62 -31.11 26.08 -0.73
N SER A 63 -32.38 26.06 -0.29
CA SER A 63 -32.74 25.41 0.98
C SER A 63 -32.73 23.88 0.93
N ASP A 64 -32.91 23.28 -0.26
CA ASP A 64 -33.06 21.83 -0.43
C ASP A 64 -31.75 21.12 -0.84
N ILE A 65 -30.68 21.88 -1.08
CA ILE A 65 -29.38 21.36 -1.58
C ILE A 65 -28.44 21.03 -0.42
N ALA A 66 -28.43 21.84 0.64
CA ALA A 66 -27.59 21.59 1.80
C ALA A 66 -27.80 20.18 2.42
N PRO A 67 -29.03 19.64 2.53
CA PRO A 67 -29.24 18.26 2.99
C PRO A 67 -28.64 17.20 2.04
N ILE A 68 -28.65 17.44 0.73
CA ILE A 68 -28.12 16.52 -0.29
C ILE A 68 -26.59 16.48 -0.21
N ILE A 69 -25.95 17.65 -0.08
CA ILE A 69 -24.49 17.76 0.09
C ILE A 69 -24.06 17.15 1.43
N ALA A 70 -24.82 17.40 2.52
CA ALA A 70 -24.54 16.81 3.82
C ALA A 70 -24.65 15.28 3.83
N GLN A 71 -25.59 14.70 3.07
CA GLN A 71 -25.65 13.25 2.84
C GLN A 71 -24.42 12.74 2.07
N GLY A 72 -23.97 13.49 1.06
CA GLY A 72 -22.72 13.19 0.34
C GLY A 72 -21.50 13.19 1.27
N GLU A 73 -21.38 14.21 2.12
CA GLU A 73 -20.31 14.33 3.13
C GLU A 73 -20.34 13.18 4.14
N ALA A 74 -21.53 12.75 4.59
CA ALA A 74 -21.65 11.61 5.51
C ALA A 74 -21.18 10.29 4.87
N LEU A 75 -21.64 10.01 3.64
CA LEU A 75 -21.23 8.83 2.87
C LEU A 75 -19.72 8.84 2.57
N TYR A 76 -19.20 9.99 2.15
CA TYR A 76 -17.78 10.19 1.89
C TYR A 76 -16.95 10.01 3.16
N SER A 77 -17.34 10.61 4.28
CA SER A 77 -16.61 10.50 5.54
C SER A 77 -16.55 9.08 6.06
N GLU A 78 -17.66 8.33 5.95
CA GLU A 78 -17.71 6.93 6.33
C GLU A 78 -16.81 6.05 5.45
N ALA A 79 -16.86 6.25 4.12
CA ALA A 79 -16.03 5.49 3.19
C ALA A 79 -14.55 5.88 3.25
N LYS A 80 -14.24 7.13 3.57
CA LYS A 80 -12.88 7.61 3.82
C LYS A 80 -12.32 7.05 5.12
N ALA A 81 -13.13 6.96 6.18
CA ALA A 81 -12.71 6.32 7.42
C ALA A 81 -12.32 4.85 7.21
N PHE A 82 -13.00 4.13 6.32
CA PHE A 82 -12.60 2.78 5.95
C PHE A 82 -11.29 2.73 5.17
N LEU A 83 -11.08 3.60 4.18
CA LEU A 83 -9.79 3.68 3.49
C LEU A 83 -8.64 4.05 4.43
N ASN A 84 -8.88 4.91 5.41
CA ASN A 84 -7.91 5.23 6.45
C ASN A 84 -7.62 4.00 7.34
N SER A 85 -8.61 3.11 7.54
CA SER A 85 -8.41 1.87 8.29
C SER A 85 -7.52 0.83 7.55
N LEU A 86 -7.41 0.89 6.21
CA LEU A 86 -6.54 0.00 5.43
C LEU A 86 -5.06 0.12 5.80
N SER A 87 -4.64 1.34 6.08
CA SER A 87 -3.27 1.75 6.34
C SER A 87 -2.81 1.49 7.78
N LEU A 88 -3.74 1.07 8.67
CA LEU A 88 -3.52 0.98 10.11
C LEU A 88 -3.20 -0.42 10.64
N THR A 89 -3.21 -1.47 9.82
CA THR A 89 -2.94 -2.81 10.36
C THR A 89 -1.88 -3.59 9.58
N ASN A 90 -0.85 -4.08 10.28
CA ASN A 90 -0.06 -5.25 9.88
C ASN A 90 -0.92 -6.51 9.63
N THR A 91 -2.18 -6.51 10.08
CA THR A 91 -3.16 -7.52 9.68
C THR A 91 -3.65 -7.35 8.25
N THR A 92 -3.35 -6.27 7.53
CA THR A 92 -3.66 -6.18 6.09
C THR A 92 -2.72 -7.13 5.34
N ASP A 93 -1.42 -7.13 5.65
CA ASP A 93 -0.47 -8.11 5.11
C ASP A 93 -0.81 -9.54 5.62
N HIS A 94 -1.14 -9.74 6.90
CA HIS A 94 -1.51 -11.08 7.41
C HIS A 94 -2.94 -11.58 7.05
N ARG A 95 -3.94 -10.72 6.83
CA ARG A 95 -5.32 -11.09 6.42
C ARG A 95 -5.44 -11.16 4.90
N ILE A 96 -4.69 -10.35 4.14
CA ILE A 96 -4.50 -10.57 2.69
C ILE A 96 -3.67 -11.85 2.49
N ARG A 97 -2.57 -12.08 3.24
CA ARG A 97 -1.83 -13.37 3.19
C ARG A 97 -2.64 -14.58 3.69
N ALA A 98 -3.55 -14.41 4.65
CA ALA A 98 -4.45 -15.49 5.08
C ALA A 98 -5.42 -15.92 3.96
N ILE A 99 -5.71 -15.04 3.00
CA ILE A 99 -6.46 -15.35 1.78
C ILE A 99 -5.56 -16.08 0.76
N ILE A 100 -4.30 -15.66 0.64
CA ILE A 100 -3.35 -16.17 -0.38
C ILE A 100 -2.83 -17.59 -0.08
N ASN A 101 -2.84 -18.04 1.18
CA ASN A 101 -2.31 -19.35 1.59
C ASN A 101 -3.32 -20.50 1.60
N THR A 102 -4.50 -20.34 1.01
CA THR A 102 -5.46 -21.46 0.83
C THR A 102 -5.99 -21.60 -0.59
N PRO A 103 -5.18 -22.05 -1.57
CA PRO A 103 -5.72 -22.53 -2.84
C PRO A 103 -6.19 -24.01 -2.80
N ASP A 104 -5.75 -24.80 -1.82
CA ASP A 104 -5.87 -26.29 -1.85
C ASP A 104 -6.68 -26.94 -0.71
N ALA A 105 -7.49 -26.20 0.05
CA ALA A 105 -8.43 -26.84 0.95
C ALA A 105 -9.70 -27.24 0.18
N ASP A 106 -9.80 -28.54 -0.11
CA ASP A 106 -11.00 -29.25 -0.53
C ASP A 106 -12.31 -28.58 -0.08
N TYR A 107 -13.22 -28.43 -1.04
CA TYR A 107 -14.61 -28.00 -0.93
C TYR A 107 -15.24 -28.12 0.47
N GLY A 108 -15.74 -27.00 1.01
CA GLY A 108 -17.09 -27.02 1.62
C GLY A 108 -17.28 -26.55 3.06
N THR A 109 -16.31 -25.97 3.76
CA THR A 109 -16.60 -25.33 5.06
C THR A 109 -15.98 -23.95 5.20
N PRO A 110 -16.78 -22.87 5.30
CA PRO A 110 -16.26 -21.55 5.62
C PRO A 110 -15.56 -21.61 6.98
N GLY A 111 -14.39 -20.96 7.09
CA GLY A 111 -13.68 -20.81 8.35
C GLY A 111 -14.59 -20.24 9.44
N PRO A 112 -14.32 -20.54 10.73
CA PRO A 112 -15.28 -20.37 11.84
C PRO A 112 -15.76 -18.94 12.11
N ASN A 113 -15.29 -17.93 11.37
CA ASN A 113 -15.69 -16.53 11.53
C ASN A 113 -16.41 -15.90 10.33
N GLY A 114 -16.64 -16.60 9.21
CA GLY A 114 -17.57 -16.19 8.14
C GLY A 114 -17.58 -14.72 7.70
N GLY A 115 -16.49 -13.97 7.87
CA GLY A 115 -16.40 -12.55 7.55
C GLY A 115 -16.10 -12.34 6.07
N MET A 116 -16.70 -11.33 5.45
CA MET A 116 -16.34 -10.88 4.11
C MET A 116 -14.85 -10.57 4.03
N SER A 117 -14.24 -10.85 2.88
CA SER A 117 -12.86 -10.41 2.63
C SER A 117 -12.78 -8.89 2.56
N PHE A 118 -11.60 -8.30 2.74
CA PHE A 118 -11.46 -6.84 2.71
C PHE A 118 -11.86 -6.23 1.35
N ILE A 119 -11.46 -6.88 0.26
CA ILE A 119 -11.83 -6.47 -1.10
C ILE A 119 -13.33 -6.62 -1.30
N GLU A 120 -13.92 -7.70 -0.79
CA GLU A 120 -15.37 -7.90 -0.84
C GLU A 120 -16.11 -6.85 0.00
N GLU A 121 -15.60 -6.47 1.17
CA GLU A 121 -16.15 -5.38 1.99
C GLU A 121 -16.04 -4.03 1.26
N TRP A 122 -14.90 -3.75 0.64
CA TRP A 122 -14.69 -2.57 -0.21
C TRP A 122 -15.70 -2.54 -1.37
N GLU A 123 -15.77 -3.60 -2.18
CA GLU A 123 -16.60 -3.67 -3.36
C GLU A 123 -18.10 -3.67 -3.04
N THR A 124 -18.52 -4.26 -1.91
CA THR A 124 -19.93 -4.40 -1.57
C THR A 124 -20.49 -3.27 -0.70
N ILE A 125 -19.65 -2.62 0.11
CA ILE A 125 -20.11 -1.61 1.09
C ILE A 125 -19.58 -0.23 0.74
N TYR A 126 -18.28 -0.06 0.51
CA TYR A 126 -17.66 1.27 0.50
C TYR A 126 -17.53 1.88 -0.89
N HIS A 127 -17.20 1.11 -1.92
CA HIS A 127 -17.24 1.58 -3.31
C HIS A 127 -18.64 2.12 -3.67
N PRO A 128 -19.76 1.42 -3.38
CA PRO A 128 -21.10 1.97 -3.62
C PRO A 128 -21.40 3.26 -2.84
N LYS A 129 -20.82 3.44 -1.63
CA LYS A 129 -20.95 4.69 -0.86
C LYS A 129 -20.20 5.84 -1.53
N TYR A 130 -19.01 5.58 -2.07
CA TYR A 130 -18.29 6.56 -2.87
C TYR A 130 -19.02 6.92 -4.15
N GLU A 131 -19.56 5.95 -4.90
CA GLU A 131 -20.38 6.22 -6.08
C GLU A 131 -21.59 7.10 -5.72
N ALA A 132 -22.28 6.77 -4.62
CA ALA A 132 -23.40 7.57 -4.14
C ALA A 132 -22.96 8.99 -3.72
N ALA A 133 -21.80 9.14 -3.07
CA ALA A 133 -21.25 10.44 -2.73
C ALA A 133 -20.89 11.26 -3.98
N ILE A 134 -20.28 10.64 -5.00
CA ILE A 134 -19.97 11.27 -6.29
C ILE A 134 -21.25 11.84 -6.93
N GLN A 135 -22.35 11.08 -6.94
CA GLN A 135 -23.63 11.55 -7.49
C GLN A 135 -24.15 12.79 -6.73
N LYS A 136 -23.97 12.83 -5.41
CA LYS A 136 -24.40 13.96 -4.57
C LYS A 136 -23.52 15.20 -4.76
N PHE A 137 -22.21 15.01 -4.84
CA PHE A 137 -21.27 16.10 -5.11
C PHE A 137 -21.36 16.61 -6.55
N LEU A 138 -21.68 15.75 -7.52
CA LEU A 138 -21.96 16.18 -8.89
C LEU A 138 -23.12 17.18 -8.92
N TYR A 139 -24.17 16.94 -8.13
CA TYR A 139 -25.29 17.88 -8.00
C TYR A 139 -24.87 19.22 -7.36
N GLY A 140 -23.95 19.21 -6.39
CA GLY A 140 -23.37 20.44 -5.83
C GLY A 140 -22.48 21.18 -6.84
N ALA A 141 -21.69 20.45 -7.63
CA ALA A 141 -20.87 21.03 -8.70
C ALA A 141 -21.74 21.70 -9.79
N MET A 142 -22.89 21.11 -10.13
CA MET A 142 -23.83 21.68 -11.12
C MET A 142 -24.32 23.09 -10.77
N ILE A 143 -24.42 23.41 -9.48
CA ILE A 143 -24.87 24.73 -8.99
C ILE A 143 -23.69 25.68 -8.70
N GLY A 144 -22.47 25.27 -9.04
CA GLY A 144 -21.25 26.06 -8.84
C GLY A 144 -20.66 26.00 -7.43
N ASP A 145 -20.93 24.96 -6.63
CA ASP A 145 -20.25 24.77 -5.35
C ASP A 145 -18.83 24.22 -5.56
N GLU A 146 -17.83 25.08 -5.38
CA GLU A 146 -16.41 24.72 -5.51
C GLU A 146 -15.99 23.60 -4.54
N ASN A 147 -16.60 23.53 -3.35
CA ASN A 147 -16.28 22.48 -2.38
C ASN A 147 -16.73 21.11 -2.91
N SER A 148 -17.91 21.04 -3.50
CA SER A 148 -18.40 19.80 -4.12
C SER A 148 -17.51 19.33 -5.27
N ILE A 149 -16.92 20.23 -6.06
CA ILE A 149 -15.93 19.87 -7.09
C ILE A 149 -14.68 19.25 -6.44
N ALA A 150 -14.14 19.89 -5.41
CA ALA A 150 -12.98 19.37 -4.68
C ALA A 150 -13.26 18.00 -4.05
N ARG A 151 -14.43 17.84 -3.42
CA ARG A 151 -14.87 16.56 -2.83
C ARG A 151 -15.04 15.46 -3.85
N LEU A 152 -15.55 15.80 -5.02
CA LEU A 152 -15.75 14.85 -6.08
C LEU A 152 -14.40 14.32 -6.61
N ASN A 153 -13.44 15.22 -6.85
CA ASN A 153 -12.09 14.83 -7.25
C ASN A 153 -11.44 13.94 -6.18
N ASP A 154 -11.60 14.30 -4.90
CA ASP A 154 -11.14 13.48 -3.78
C ASP A 154 -11.82 12.09 -3.77
N CYS A 155 -13.12 11.97 -4.06
CA CYS A 155 -13.79 10.67 -4.16
C CYS A 155 -13.20 9.81 -5.27
N VAL A 156 -13.09 10.36 -6.49
CA VAL A 156 -12.52 9.63 -7.64
C VAL A 156 -11.10 9.18 -7.31
N ARG A 157 -10.28 10.10 -6.78
CA ARG A 157 -8.92 9.82 -6.35
C ARG A 157 -8.87 8.70 -5.33
N SER A 158 -9.69 8.75 -4.29
CA SER A 158 -9.75 7.74 -3.23
C SER A 158 -10.12 6.36 -3.75
N ILE A 159 -11.11 6.25 -4.64
CA ILE A 159 -11.50 4.95 -5.22
C ILE A 159 -10.38 4.40 -6.10
N ALA A 160 -9.83 5.23 -7.00
CA ALA A 160 -8.75 4.82 -7.90
C ALA A 160 -7.50 4.38 -7.13
N THR A 161 -7.09 5.16 -6.11
CA THR A 161 -5.96 4.81 -5.25
C THR A 161 -6.19 3.49 -4.53
N ALA A 162 -7.39 3.21 -4.03
CA ALA A 162 -7.70 1.93 -3.38
C ALA A 162 -7.47 0.75 -4.32
N TYR A 163 -8.01 0.83 -5.55
CA TYR A 163 -7.82 -0.19 -6.57
C TYR A 163 -6.36 -0.35 -7.01
N ILE A 164 -5.62 0.75 -7.16
CA ILE A 164 -4.18 0.70 -7.46
C ILE A 164 -3.42 0.02 -6.32
N VAL A 165 -3.73 0.34 -5.05
CA VAL A 165 -3.09 -0.28 -3.89
C VAL A 165 -3.40 -1.78 -3.83
N PHE A 166 -4.66 -2.19 -4.02
CA PHE A 166 -5.01 -3.61 -4.07
C PHE A 166 -4.30 -4.33 -5.22
N GLY A 167 -4.23 -3.69 -6.38
CA GLY A 167 -3.47 -4.20 -7.51
C GLY A 167 -1.98 -4.36 -7.20
N ASP A 168 -1.38 -3.35 -6.56
CA ASP A 168 0.02 -3.35 -6.15
C ASP A 168 0.33 -4.46 -5.15
N GLU A 169 -0.55 -4.76 -4.19
CA GLU A 169 -0.33 -5.90 -3.28
C GLU A 169 -0.26 -7.23 -4.04
N TYR A 170 -1.26 -7.50 -4.89
CA TYR A 170 -1.27 -8.70 -5.72
C TYR A 170 -0.08 -8.76 -6.68
N PHE A 171 0.31 -7.62 -7.23
CA PHE A 171 1.44 -7.53 -8.14
C PHE A 171 2.76 -7.79 -7.40
N ILE A 172 2.96 -7.17 -6.24
CA ILE A 172 4.14 -7.38 -5.39
C ILE A 172 4.22 -8.86 -5.02
N ASP A 173 3.15 -9.47 -4.52
CA ASP A 173 3.12 -10.88 -4.12
C ASP A 173 3.43 -11.80 -5.31
N GLY A 174 2.77 -11.57 -6.45
CA GLY A 174 3.02 -12.30 -7.70
C GLY A 174 4.45 -12.14 -8.22
N MET A 175 5.16 -11.09 -7.79
CA MET A 175 6.51 -10.76 -8.20
C MET A 175 7.60 -11.12 -7.18
N ASP A 176 7.27 -11.26 -5.90
CA ASP A 176 8.21 -11.46 -4.79
C ASP A 176 8.86 -12.86 -4.82
N TYR A 177 8.15 -13.86 -5.37
CA TYR A 177 8.68 -15.21 -5.57
C TYR A 177 9.89 -15.31 -6.52
N ARG A 178 10.26 -14.21 -7.21
CA ARG A 178 11.49 -14.12 -8.00
C ARG A 178 12.77 -14.17 -7.14
N ILE A 179 12.68 -14.17 -5.82
CA ILE A 179 13.83 -14.04 -4.92
C ILE A 179 14.31 -15.39 -4.34
N PHE A 180 13.59 -16.50 -4.55
CA PHE A 180 13.92 -17.80 -3.94
C PHE A 180 14.35 -18.86 -4.98
N PRO A 181 15.64 -19.18 -5.09
CA PRO A 181 16.17 -19.97 -6.21
C PRO A 181 15.99 -21.50 -6.12
N ASN A 182 15.36 -22.08 -5.09
CA ASN A 182 15.31 -23.55 -4.89
C ASN A 182 14.01 -24.03 -4.20
N ILE A 183 12.86 -23.96 -4.88
CA ILE A 183 11.59 -24.38 -4.29
C ILE A 183 11.03 -25.64 -4.99
N PRO A 184 10.64 -26.70 -4.24
CA PRO A 184 9.82 -27.81 -4.75
C PRO A 184 8.52 -27.30 -5.38
N ASP A 185 8.03 -27.94 -6.44
CA ASP A 185 6.79 -27.55 -7.15
C ASP A 185 6.84 -26.18 -7.87
N LEU A 186 7.71 -26.08 -8.87
CA LEU A 186 7.82 -24.91 -9.74
C LEU A 186 6.50 -24.61 -10.48
N ASN A 187 5.74 -25.64 -10.87
CA ASN A 187 4.51 -25.47 -11.64
C ASN A 187 3.36 -24.90 -10.78
N GLY A 188 3.17 -25.41 -9.56
CA GLY A 188 2.18 -24.85 -8.63
C GLY A 188 2.49 -23.41 -8.27
N GLN A 189 3.77 -23.05 -8.14
CA GLN A 189 4.18 -21.66 -7.90
C GLN A 189 3.99 -20.74 -9.11
N ILE A 190 4.32 -21.19 -10.33
CA ILE A 190 4.01 -20.43 -11.55
C ILE A 190 2.50 -20.19 -11.64
N TYR A 191 1.68 -21.18 -11.30
CA TYR A 191 0.23 -21.05 -11.29
C TYR A 191 -0.28 -20.07 -10.22
N LYS A 192 0.25 -20.13 -8.99
CA LYS A 192 -0.07 -19.18 -7.92
C LYS A 192 0.26 -17.75 -8.34
N ARG A 193 1.48 -17.52 -8.86
CA ARG A 193 1.91 -16.21 -9.39
C ARG A 193 1.00 -15.73 -10.51
N TYR A 194 0.63 -16.61 -11.43
CA TYR A 194 -0.29 -16.28 -12.51
C TYR A 194 -1.62 -15.75 -11.96
N LEU A 195 -2.20 -16.40 -10.94
CA LEU A 195 -3.45 -15.97 -10.31
C LEU A 195 -3.31 -14.64 -9.55
N GLU A 196 -2.20 -14.45 -8.84
CA GLU A 196 -1.91 -13.19 -8.14
C GLU A 196 -1.83 -12.02 -9.14
N ILE A 197 -1.04 -12.16 -10.20
CA ILE A 197 -0.90 -11.09 -11.21
C ILE A 197 -2.20 -10.91 -12.01
N GLN A 198 -2.97 -11.98 -12.26
CA GLN A 198 -4.29 -11.85 -12.88
C GLN A 198 -5.26 -11.06 -11.97
N SER A 199 -5.18 -11.26 -10.66
CA SER A 199 -5.96 -10.48 -9.68
C SER A 199 -5.51 -9.01 -9.68
N ALA A 200 -4.20 -8.75 -9.78
CA ALA A 200 -3.66 -7.41 -9.93
C ALA A 200 -4.23 -6.70 -11.19
N CYS A 201 -4.24 -7.39 -12.33
CA CYS A 201 -4.87 -6.88 -13.56
C CYS A 201 -6.35 -6.51 -13.34
N GLY A 202 -7.10 -7.34 -12.62
CA GLY A 202 -8.50 -7.05 -12.28
C GLY A 202 -8.66 -5.76 -11.48
N GLN A 203 -7.81 -5.55 -10.45
CA GLN A 203 -7.88 -4.35 -9.62
C GLN A 203 -7.44 -3.09 -10.38
N TYR A 204 -6.34 -3.14 -11.15
CA TYR A 204 -5.93 -1.99 -11.97
C TYR A 204 -6.97 -1.62 -13.03
N ARG A 205 -7.66 -2.61 -13.61
CA ARG A 205 -8.78 -2.38 -14.52
C ARG A 205 -9.91 -1.60 -13.85
N GLU A 206 -10.36 -2.05 -12.68
CA GLU A 206 -11.43 -1.35 -11.95
C GLU A 206 -10.98 0.08 -11.58
N GLY A 207 -9.70 0.29 -11.23
CA GLY A 207 -9.12 1.62 -11.04
C GLY A 207 -9.14 2.52 -12.28
N ILE A 208 -8.90 1.96 -13.47
CA ILE A 208 -9.01 2.66 -14.77
C ILE A 208 -10.48 2.95 -15.10
N GLU A 209 -11.39 2.02 -14.86
CA GLU A 209 -12.83 2.16 -15.11
C GLU A 209 -13.41 3.36 -14.34
N VAL A 210 -12.97 3.61 -13.10
CA VAL A 210 -13.36 4.79 -12.31
C VAL A 210 -13.11 6.11 -13.06
N PHE A 211 -11.96 6.24 -13.72
CA PHE A 211 -11.64 7.44 -14.51
C PHE A 211 -12.41 7.49 -15.83
N ILE A 212 -12.61 6.35 -16.50
CA ILE A 212 -13.39 6.26 -17.74
C ILE A 212 -14.84 6.63 -17.50
N ASP A 213 -15.42 6.16 -16.40
CA ASP A 213 -16.77 6.51 -15.99
C ASP A 213 -16.86 8.01 -15.74
N ALA A 214 -15.90 8.60 -15.03
CA ALA A 214 -15.85 10.05 -14.85
C ALA A 214 -15.71 10.83 -16.17
N LEU A 215 -14.94 10.33 -17.15
CA LEU A 215 -14.84 10.92 -18.49
C LEU A 215 -16.16 10.84 -19.28
N SER A 216 -17.04 9.91 -18.92
CA SER A 216 -18.34 9.71 -19.57
C SER A 216 -19.47 10.53 -18.95
N VAL A 217 -19.35 10.92 -17.67
CA VAL A 217 -20.38 11.63 -16.91
C VAL A 217 -20.42 13.11 -17.29
N VAL A 218 -21.48 13.51 -18.00
CA VAL A 218 -21.80 14.91 -18.29
C VAL A 218 -22.28 15.58 -17.00
N VAL A 219 -21.75 16.77 -16.70
CA VAL A 219 -22.27 17.63 -15.63
C VAL A 219 -23.62 18.19 -16.10
N PRO A 220 -24.75 17.74 -15.53
CA PRO A 220 -26.06 18.12 -16.04
C PRO A 220 -26.24 19.65 -16.03
N GLY A 221 -26.82 20.21 -17.09
CA GLY A 221 -27.01 21.66 -17.25
C GLY A 221 -25.83 22.40 -17.90
N THR A 222 -24.72 21.71 -18.18
CA THR A 222 -23.65 22.21 -19.06
C THR A 222 -23.79 21.59 -20.44
N ASN A 223 -23.43 22.32 -21.50
CA ASN A 223 -23.59 21.82 -22.87
C ASN A 223 -22.45 20.91 -23.34
N ASP A 224 -21.34 20.80 -22.62
CA ASP A 224 -20.18 19.94 -22.98
C ASP A 224 -19.18 19.79 -21.81
N THR A 225 -19.58 20.03 -20.54
CA THR A 225 -18.66 19.88 -19.40
C THR A 225 -18.82 18.50 -18.78
N TYR A 226 -17.72 17.79 -18.66
CA TYR A 226 -17.62 16.46 -18.08
C TYR A 226 -16.94 16.51 -16.72
N LEU A 227 -17.13 15.45 -15.96
CA LEU A 227 -16.50 15.35 -14.64
C LEU A 227 -14.98 15.45 -14.70
N ALA A 228 -14.41 14.81 -15.71
CA ALA A 228 -12.98 14.83 -15.95
C ALA A 228 -12.43 16.21 -16.34
N ASP A 229 -13.27 17.18 -16.74
CA ASP A 229 -12.80 18.55 -17.00
C ASP A 229 -12.35 19.26 -15.71
N PHE A 230 -12.76 18.74 -14.55
CA PHE A 230 -12.30 19.20 -13.24
C PHE A 230 -11.06 18.48 -12.72
N PHE A 231 -10.57 17.46 -13.42
CA PHE A 231 -9.39 16.71 -12.98
C PHE A 231 -8.15 17.59 -13.07
N GLY A 232 -7.37 17.57 -11.99
CA GLY A 232 -6.05 18.16 -11.93
C GLY A 232 -4.98 17.18 -12.41
N GLN A 233 -3.73 17.62 -12.35
CA GLN A 233 -2.59 16.79 -12.72
C GLN A 233 -2.53 15.49 -11.90
N GLY A 234 -2.87 15.55 -10.61
CA GLY A 234 -2.79 14.39 -9.72
C GLY A 234 -3.74 13.25 -10.12
N GLU A 235 -4.96 13.57 -10.58
CA GLU A 235 -5.90 12.56 -11.09
C GLU A 235 -5.36 11.90 -12.37
N TYR A 236 -4.81 12.69 -13.30
CA TYR A 236 -4.22 12.15 -14.53
C TYR A 236 -2.95 11.34 -14.27
N ASP A 237 -2.13 11.71 -13.28
CA ASP A 237 -0.95 10.95 -12.86
C ASP A 237 -1.36 9.58 -12.29
N LEU A 238 -2.43 9.52 -11.49
CA LEU A 238 -2.98 8.26 -10.97
C LEU A 238 -3.59 7.40 -12.09
N PHE A 239 -4.32 8.02 -13.01
CA PHE A 239 -4.84 7.32 -14.19
C PHE A 239 -3.71 6.68 -15.01
N ASN A 240 -2.68 7.48 -15.31
CA ASN A 240 -1.49 7.00 -16.02
C ASN A 240 -0.82 5.86 -15.23
N MET A 241 -0.64 6.02 -13.91
CA MET A 241 -0.08 4.97 -13.07
C MET A 241 -0.88 3.66 -13.18
N ALA A 242 -2.21 3.71 -13.09
CA ALA A 242 -3.04 2.51 -13.22
C ALA A 242 -2.86 1.83 -14.59
N CYS A 243 -2.75 2.60 -15.67
CA CYS A 243 -2.46 2.07 -17.01
C CYS A 243 -1.06 1.43 -17.11
N ASP A 244 -0.03 2.11 -16.59
CA ASP A 244 1.36 1.62 -16.55
C ASP A 244 1.42 0.25 -15.81
N ARG A 245 0.69 0.15 -14.69
CA ARG A 245 0.58 -1.05 -13.84
C ARG A 245 -0.18 -2.20 -14.49
N LEU A 246 -1.34 -1.91 -15.09
CA LEU A 246 -2.13 -2.90 -15.83
C LEU A 246 -1.29 -3.49 -16.97
N SER A 247 -0.67 -2.65 -17.78
CA SER A 247 0.14 -3.04 -18.93
C SER A 247 1.31 -3.98 -18.56
N SER A 248 2.01 -3.62 -17.47
CA SER A 248 3.10 -4.43 -16.92
C SER A 248 2.61 -5.78 -16.42
N SER A 249 1.48 -5.79 -15.71
CA SER A 249 0.86 -7.00 -15.16
C SER A 249 0.37 -7.93 -16.27
N MET A 250 -0.29 -7.41 -17.31
CA MET A 250 -0.75 -8.20 -18.45
C MET A 250 0.40 -8.83 -19.23
N THR A 251 1.50 -8.09 -19.41
CA THR A 251 2.70 -8.66 -20.03
C THR A 251 3.26 -9.81 -19.19
N GLU A 252 3.26 -9.68 -17.86
CA GLU A 252 3.75 -10.72 -16.96
C GLU A 252 2.82 -11.95 -16.95
N VAL A 253 1.49 -11.76 -16.93
CA VAL A 253 0.52 -12.85 -17.09
C VAL A 253 0.80 -13.61 -18.39
N ALA A 254 1.01 -12.89 -19.50
CA ALA A 254 1.32 -13.51 -20.78
C ALA A 254 2.64 -14.32 -20.72
N SER A 255 3.70 -13.76 -20.12
CA SER A 255 4.96 -14.48 -19.89
C SER A 255 4.81 -15.73 -19.02
N LEU A 256 4.04 -15.67 -17.94
CA LEU A 256 3.78 -16.80 -17.05
C LEU A 256 2.93 -17.88 -17.74
N GLU A 257 1.94 -17.48 -18.54
CA GLU A 257 1.12 -18.37 -19.34
C GLU A 257 1.97 -19.09 -20.41
N TYR A 258 2.91 -18.40 -21.04
CA TYR A 258 3.89 -19.01 -21.93
C TYR A 258 4.76 -20.05 -21.20
N LEU A 259 5.28 -19.70 -20.02
CA LEU A 259 6.12 -20.59 -19.21
C LEU A 259 5.38 -21.83 -18.71
N ARG A 260 4.14 -21.66 -18.25
CA ARG A 260 3.28 -22.76 -17.78
C ARG A 260 3.11 -23.84 -18.85
N ASN A 261 2.97 -23.40 -20.10
CA ASN A 261 2.72 -24.29 -21.22
C ASN A 261 4.02 -24.79 -21.91
N MET A 262 5.20 -24.40 -21.40
CA MET A 262 6.53 -24.88 -21.82
C MET A 262 7.13 -25.97 -20.90
N ALA A 263 6.40 -26.43 -19.89
CA ALA A 263 6.92 -27.38 -18.91
C ALA A 263 7.34 -28.72 -19.59
N PRO A 264 8.48 -29.32 -19.18
CA PRO A 264 9.10 -30.48 -19.87
C PRO A 264 8.20 -31.71 -20.02
N ASP A 265 7.17 -31.81 -19.18
CA ASP A 265 6.34 -33.00 -19.03
C ASP A 265 5.11 -32.97 -19.95
N VAL A 266 4.80 -31.82 -20.53
CA VAL A 266 3.68 -31.63 -21.46
C VAL A 266 4.22 -31.64 -22.88
N LYS A 267 4.44 -32.84 -23.43
CA LYS A 267 4.72 -33.04 -24.87
C LYS A 267 3.56 -32.59 -25.79
N ALA A 268 2.46 -32.11 -25.22
CA ALA A 268 1.30 -31.60 -25.94
C ALA A 268 1.41 -30.08 -26.16
N GLU A 269 1.78 -29.75 -27.39
CA GLU A 269 1.25 -28.63 -28.16
C GLU A 269 1.70 -27.21 -27.77
N TRP A 270 2.87 -26.83 -28.28
CA TRP A 270 3.24 -25.44 -28.60
C TRP A 270 2.08 -24.60 -29.18
N PRO A 271 1.17 -25.13 -30.04
CA PRO A 271 -0.02 -24.40 -30.48
C PRO A 271 -0.99 -23.98 -29.37
N THR A 272 -1.15 -24.78 -28.30
CA THR A 272 -2.08 -24.52 -27.19
C THR A 272 -1.55 -23.44 -26.25
N ALA A 273 -0.24 -23.50 -25.94
CA ALA A 273 0.48 -22.42 -25.25
C ALA A 273 0.30 -21.06 -25.96
N LYS A 274 0.46 -21.12 -27.28
CA LYS A 274 0.41 -19.97 -28.17
C LYS A 274 -1.01 -19.42 -28.32
N ALA A 275 -2.03 -20.29 -28.33
CA ALA A 275 -3.43 -19.89 -28.36
C ALA A 275 -3.87 -19.21 -27.06
N ALA A 276 -3.45 -19.71 -25.90
CA ALA A 276 -3.74 -19.10 -24.59
C ALA A 276 -3.08 -17.72 -24.45
N PHE A 277 -1.77 -17.62 -24.77
CA PHE A 277 -1.06 -16.35 -24.81
C PHE A 277 -1.74 -15.35 -25.77
N LYS A 278 -2.10 -15.81 -26.98
CA LYS A 278 -2.81 -14.99 -27.97
C LYS A 278 -4.14 -14.47 -27.44
N GLY A 279 -4.91 -15.31 -26.75
CA GLY A 279 -6.18 -14.92 -26.12
C GLY A 279 -5.97 -13.78 -25.13
N THR A 280 -5.07 -13.95 -24.16
CA THR A 280 -4.80 -12.95 -23.12
C THR A 280 -4.30 -11.62 -23.69
N VAL A 281 -3.36 -11.64 -24.64
CA VAL A 281 -2.83 -10.41 -25.26
C VAL A 281 -3.86 -9.76 -26.18
N SER A 282 -4.69 -10.56 -26.88
CA SER A 282 -5.79 -10.05 -27.69
C SER A 282 -6.82 -9.33 -26.81
N ASP A 283 -7.26 -9.95 -25.72
CA ASP A 283 -8.22 -9.36 -24.78
C ASP A 283 -7.67 -8.06 -24.19
N ALA A 284 -6.39 -8.06 -23.78
CA ALA A 284 -5.66 -6.87 -23.33
C ALA A 284 -5.66 -5.73 -24.36
N SER A 285 -5.35 -6.06 -25.61
CA SER A 285 -5.26 -5.09 -26.69
C SER A 285 -6.61 -4.50 -27.07
N ILE A 286 -7.67 -5.33 -27.09
CA ILE A 286 -9.05 -4.90 -27.35
C ILE A 286 -9.51 -3.98 -26.23
N GLU A 287 -9.25 -4.36 -24.99
CA GLU A 287 -9.64 -3.58 -23.83
C GLU A 287 -8.93 -2.22 -23.83
N THR A 288 -7.60 -2.19 -23.98
CA THR A 288 -6.82 -0.95 -24.07
C THR A 288 -7.28 -0.07 -25.24
N TYR A 289 -7.62 -0.68 -26.38
CA TYR A 289 -8.20 0.03 -27.51
C TYR A 289 -9.55 0.67 -27.19
N LEU A 290 -10.44 -0.03 -26.48
CA LEU A 290 -11.73 0.50 -26.05
C LEU A 290 -11.54 1.68 -25.07
N GLN A 291 -10.54 1.59 -24.18
CA GLN A 291 -10.17 2.68 -23.28
C GLN A 291 -9.66 3.90 -24.06
N ILE A 292 -8.77 3.70 -25.05
CA ILE A 292 -8.32 4.77 -25.96
C ILE A 292 -9.48 5.38 -26.74
N ALA A 293 -10.40 4.55 -27.25
CA ALA A 293 -11.55 5.02 -28.01
C ALA A 293 -12.49 5.89 -27.15
N ALA A 294 -12.69 5.51 -25.88
CA ALA A 294 -13.47 6.32 -24.94
C ALA A 294 -12.81 7.69 -24.70
N ILE A 295 -11.48 7.71 -24.58
CA ILE A 295 -10.67 8.88 -24.24
C ILE A 295 -10.46 9.83 -25.43
N SER A 296 -10.07 9.28 -26.59
CA SER A 296 -9.79 10.03 -27.84
C SER A 296 -11.01 10.76 -28.42
N SER A 297 -12.21 10.43 -27.97
CA SER A 297 -13.42 11.12 -28.39
C SER A 297 -13.56 12.55 -27.81
N ARG A 298 -12.69 13.00 -26.89
CA ARG A 298 -12.89 14.25 -26.11
C ARG A 298 -11.59 15.01 -25.79
N SER A 299 -11.69 16.36 -25.76
CA SER A 299 -10.76 17.39 -25.21
C SER A 299 -9.24 17.34 -25.52
N ASN A 300 -8.61 18.51 -25.67
CA ASN A 300 -7.17 18.64 -25.97
C ASN A 300 -6.23 18.30 -24.79
N ARG A 301 -6.70 18.33 -23.52
CA ARG A 301 -5.87 17.96 -22.35
C ARG A 301 -5.71 16.45 -22.21
N ILE A 302 -6.65 15.70 -22.77
CA ILE A 302 -6.64 14.24 -22.83
C ILE A 302 -5.53 13.71 -23.77
N LEU A 303 -4.97 14.55 -24.64
CA LEU A 303 -3.90 14.14 -25.57
C LEU A 303 -2.63 13.65 -24.85
N GLU A 304 -2.25 14.19 -23.68
CA GLU A 304 -1.03 13.75 -22.97
C GLU A 304 -1.18 12.37 -22.32
N SER A 305 -2.29 12.11 -21.62
CA SER A 305 -2.63 10.76 -21.12
C SER A 305 -2.96 9.77 -22.24
N GLY A 306 -3.57 10.26 -23.33
CA GLY A 306 -3.85 9.48 -24.53
C GLY A 306 -2.59 8.97 -25.22
N VAL A 307 -1.48 9.72 -25.18
CA VAL A 307 -0.19 9.27 -25.73
C VAL A 307 0.36 8.06 -24.98
N LYS A 308 0.29 8.03 -23.64
CA LYS A 308 0.72 6.86 -22.85
C LYS A 308 -0.14 5.64 -23.17
N LEU A 309 -1.46 5.80 -23.21
CA LEU A 309 -2.36 4.72 -23.62
C LEU A 309 -2.08 4.22 -25.04
N LEU A 310 -1.81 5.13 -25.97
CA LEU A 310 -1.44 4.78 -27.35
C LEU A 310 -0.13 3.96 -27.38
N GLN A 311 0.87 4.38 -26.60
CA GLN A 311 2.11 3.62 -26.43
C GLN A 311 1.84 2.22 -25.85
N TYR A 312 0.89 2.09 -24.91
CA TYR A 312 0.49 0.78 -24.37
C TYR A 312 -0.25 -0.08 -25.37
N TYR A 313 -1.16 0.50 -26.13
CA TYR A 313 -1.80 -0.22 -27.22
C TYR A 313 -0.80 -0.68 -28.27
N ASP A 314 0.17 0.16 -28.65
CA ASP A 314 1.24 -0.22 -29.57
C ASP A 314 2.12 -1.32 -28.99
N MET A 315 2.43 -1.28 -27.69
CA MET A 315 3.17 -2.34 -27.01
C MET A 315 2.41 -3.67 -27.01
N LEU A 316 1.13 -3.68 -26.64
CA LEU A 316 0.28 -4.86 -26.66
C LEU A 316 0.05 -5.39 -28.08
N LYS A 317 -0.11 -4.50 -29.05
CA LYS A 317 -0.20 -4.84 -30.48
C LYS A 317 1.09 -5.48 -30.97
N ASN A 318 2.25 -4.95 -30.58
CA ASN A 318 3.54 -5.53 -30.89
C ASN A 318 3.68 -6.93 -30.27
N GLN A 319 3.28 -7.11 -29.00
CA GLN A 319 3.23 -8.43 -28.36
C GLN A 319 2.26 -9.39 -29.07
N GLY A 320 1.10 -8.92 -29.50
CA GLY A 320 0.16 -9.70 -30.30
C GLY A 320 0.74 -10.10 -31.66
N ALA A 321 1.48 -9.19 -32.30
CA ALA A 321 2.17 -9.45 -33.57
C ALA A 321 3.30 -10.48 -33.43
N ILE A 322 4.05 -10.45 -32.33
CA ILE A 322 5.07 -11.46 -31.98
C ILE A 322 4.45 -12.86 -32.04
N VAL A 323 3.28 -13.03 -31.45
CA VAL A 323 2.57 -14.31 -31.41
C VAL A 323 2.02 -14.69 -32.78
N LEU A 324 1.36 -13.76 -33.47
CA LEU A 324 0.80 -14.01 -34.80
C LEU A 324 1.86 -14.46 -35.80
N ASN A 325 3.06 -13.89 -35.71
CA ASN A 325 4.17 -14.14 -36.63
C ASN A 325 5.06 -15.34 -36.27
N ASN A 326 4.68 -16.16 -35.29
CA ASN A 326 5.51 -17.28 -34.78
C ASN A 326 6.88 -16.84 -34.24
N LEU A 327 6.99 -15.61 -33.74
CA LEU A 327 8.21 -15.11 -33.12
C LEU A 327 8.28 -15.59 -31.66
N ASN A 328 9.49 -15.68 -31.12
CA ASN A 328 9.70 -16.02 -29.71
C ASN A 328 9.28 -14.87 -28.77
N PRO A 329 9.20 -15.06 -27.43
CA PRO A 329 8.73 -14.03 -26.50
C PRO A 329 9.48 -12.70 -26.54
N LEU A 330 10.72 -12.69 -27.06
CA LEU A 330 11.53 -11.47 -27.22
C LEU A 330 11.30 -10.79 -28.59
N GLY A 331 10.43 -11.35 -29.42
CA GLY A 331 10.04 -10.81 -30.72
C GLY A 331 10.94 -11.16 -31.90
N TYR A 332 11.76 -12.21 -31.76
CA TYR A 332 12.67 -12.65 -32.83
C TYR A 332 12.15 -13.91 -33.53
N ASP A 333 12.43 -14.01 -34.83
CA ASP A 333 12.39 -15.31 -35.53
C ASP A 333 13.51 -16.17 -34.94
N ASN A 334 13.26 -17.46 -34.70
CA ASN A 334 14.29 -18.35 -34.16
C ASN A 334 15.52 -18.49 -35.08
N ARG A 335 15.37 -18.14 -36.36
CA ARG A 335 16.45 -18.08 -37.37
C ARG A 335 17.24 -16.76 -37.35
N PHE A 336 16.83 -15.78 -36.54
CA PHE A 336 17.52 -14.49 -36.47
C PHE A 336 18.95 -14.65 -35.92
N LEU A 337 19.92 -14.11 -36.64
CA LEU A 337 21.34 -14.11 -36.29
C LEU A 337 21.88 -12.67 -36.29
N PRO A 338 22.35 -12.15 -35.15
CA PRO A 338 22.93 -10.81 -35.09
C PRO A 338 24.33 -10.81 -35.73
N LEU A 339 24.61 -9.83 -36.60
CA LEU A 339 25.92 -9.64 -37.25
C LEU A 339 26.99 -9.02 -36.32
N ALA A 340 26.74 -8.96 -35.01
CA ALA A 340 27.66 -8.36 -34.04
C ALA A 340 28.61 -9.41 -33.44
N ASN A 341 29.83 -9.00 -33.09
CA ASN A 341 30.84 -9.92 -32.53
C ASN A 341 30.60 -10.24 -31.05
N PHE A 342 31.08 -11.40 -30.60
CA PHE A 342 30.92 -11.83 -29.20
C PHE A 342 31.81 -11.03 -28.22
N ASN A 343 33.09 -10.77 -28.54
CA ASN A 343 34.11 -10.28 -27.58
C ASN A 343 34.81 -8.95 -27.91
N GLU A 344 34.63 -8.36 -29.10
CA GLU A 344 35.43 -7.20 -29.52
C GLU A 344 34.96 -5.88 -28.88
N GLN A 345 35.90 -5.04 -28.42
CA GLN A 345 35.65 -3.93 -27.49
C GLN A 345 34.65 -2.85 -27.96
N ASN A 346 34.33 -2.76 -29.25
CA ASN A 346 33.36 -1.80 -29.79
C ASN A 346 32.19 -2.55 -30.45
N GLY A 347 31.02 -2.54 -29.81
CA GLY A 347 29.80 -3.14 -30.36
C GLY A 347 29.61 -4.64 -30.08
N SER A 348 30.39 -5.24 -29.17
CA SER A 348 30.16 -6.63 -28.77
C SER A 348 28.96 -6.81 -27.86
N LEU A 349 28.23 -7.91 -28.09
CA LEU A 349 27.01 -8.19 -27.36
C LEU A 349 27.27 -8.75 -25.95
N TYR A 350 28.39 -9.46 -25.71
CA TYR A 350 28.67 -10.04 -24.40
C TYR A 350 28.91 -8.99 -23.30
N PRO A 351 29.76 -7.96 -23.47
CA PRO A 351 29.91 -6.91 -22.46
C PRO A 351 28.62 -6.10 -22.24
N ILE A 352 27.83 -5.88 -23.31
CA ILE A 352 26.52 -5.22 -23.20
C ILE A 352 25.56 -6.07 -22.36
N ALA A 353 25.50 -7.37 -22.59
CA ALA A 353 24.69 -8.29 -21.80
C ALA A 353 25.15 -8.37 -20.34
N GLN A 354 26.47 -8.39 -20.09
CA GLN A 354 27.02 -8.30 -18.73
C GLN A 354 26.60 -7.01 -18.03
N GLN A 355 26.70 -5.86 -18.70
CA GLN A 355 26.26 -4.59 -18.15
C GLN A 355 24.75 -4.56 -17.89
N ALA A 356 23.94 -5.13 -18.79
CA ALA A 356 22.50 -5.22 -18.62
C ALA A 356 22.13 -6.10 -17.42
N VAL A 357 22.78 -7.25 -17.25
CA VAL A 357 22.60 -8.11 -16.05
C VAL A 357 23.05 -7.40 -14.78
N ALA A 358 24.16 -6.65 -14.81
CA ALA A 358 24.61 -5.86 -13.67
C ALA A 358 23.61 -4.74 -13.30
N ASN A 359 23.06 -4.03 -14.29
CA ASN A 359 22.02 -3.03 -14.07
C ASN A 359 20.76 -3.67 -13.46
N ALA A 360 20.30 -4.80 -14.01
CA ALA A 360 19.18 -5.55 -13.45
C ALA A 360 19.45 -6.01 -12.01
N THR A 361 20.68 -6.42 -11.70
CA THR A 361 21.10 -6.82 -10.34
C THR A 361 21.01 -5.63 -9.37
N ASN A 362 21.45 -4.45 -9.80
CA ASN A 362 21.35 -3.24 -8.99
C ASN A 362 19.89 -2.86 -8.72
N SER A 363 19.02 -2.92 -9.74
CA SER A 363 17.60 -2.63 -9.58
C SER A 363 16.89 -3.68 -8.71
N GLU A 364 17.25 -4.96 -8.81
CA GLU A 364 16.74 -6.01 -7.92
C GLU A 364 17.16 -5.78 -6.47
N ASN A 365 18.42 -5.38 -6.23
CA ASN A 365 18.91 -5.04 -4.89
C ASN A 365 18.25 -3.77 -4.33
N ALA A 366 18.01 -2.77 -5.16
CA ALA A 366 17.26 -1.56 -4.78
C ALA A 366 15.83 -1.92 -4.38
N ALA A 367 15.10 -2.71 -5.18
CA ALA A 367 13.77 -3.18 -4.85
C ALA A 367 13.73 -3.96 -3.51
N LYS A 368 14.74 -4.82 -3.27
CA LYS A 368 14.90 -5.53 -1.98
C LYS A 368 15.17 -4.58 -0.82
N GLN A 369 15.95 -3.53 -1.04
CA GLN A 369 16.25 -2.52 -0.02
C GLN A 369 15.02 -1.69 0.30
N ASP A 370 14.32 -1.19 -0.71
CA ASP A 370 13.07 -0.44 -0.56
C ASP A 370 12.00 -1.26 0.15
N GLY A 371 11.93 -2.57 -0.13
CA GLY A 371 11.07 -3.50 0.61
C GLY A 371 11.41 -3.56 2.11
N ARG A 372 12.71 -3.69 2.46
CA ARG A 372 13.14 -3.69 3.87
C ARG A 372 12.94 -2.35 4.56
N GLU A 373 13.24 -1.24 3.88
CA GLU A 373 13.05 0.10 4.41
C GLU A 373 11.58 0.39 4.67
N TYR A 374 10.70 -0.05 3.76
CA TYR A 374 9.26 -0.02 3.96
C TYR A 374 8.87 -0.80 5.22
N ASP A 375 9.25 -2.08 5.33
CA ASP A 375 8.87 -2.92 6.47
C ASP A 375 9.37 -2.33 7.81
N GLN A 376 10.61 -1.82 7.84
CA GLN A 376 11.19 -1.14 9.00
C GLN A 376 10.47 0.16 9.34
N HIS A 377 10.10 0.95 8.33
CA HIS A 377 9.37 2.19 8.54
C HIS A 377 7.98 1.93 9.11
N ILE A 378 7.28 0.92 8.59
CA ILE A 378 5.99 0.49 9.14
C ILE A 378 6.13 0.01 10.58
N GLU A 379 7.11 -0.85 10.89
CA GLU A 379 7.34 -1.34 12.26
C GLU A 379 7.68 -0.21 13.23
N GLN A 380 8.53 0.75 12.82
CA GLN A 380 8.87 1.92 13.63
C GLN A 380 7.66 2.81 13.90
N LEU A 381 6.86 3.07 12.86
CA LEU A 381 5.64 3.84 13.00
C LEU A 381 4.67 3.14 13.94
N GLU A 382 4.39 1.84 13.76
CA GLU A 382 3.53 1.08 14.65
C GLU A 382 4.00 1.12 16.11
N ALA A 383 5.31 1.01 16.34
CA ALA A 383 5.89 1.09 17.67
C ALA A 383 5.76 2.49 18.30
N GLU A 384 6.02 3.55 17.53
CA GLU A 384 5.88 4.94 17.98
C GLU A 384 4.42 5.25 18.32
N ILE A 385 3.51 4.84 17.43
CA ILE A 385 2.07 4.96 17.56
C ILE A 385 1.59 4.23 18.82
N SER A 386 1.87 2.93 18.94
CA SER A 386 1.47 2.11 20.08
C SER A 386 2.00 2.69 21.40
N SER A 387 3.22 3.23 21.38
CA SER A 387 3.82 3.93 22.52
C SER A 387 3.06 5.21 22.89
N LEU A 388 2.77 6.10 21.93
CA LEU A 388 2.01 7.33 22.16
C LEU A 388 0.59 7.03 22.68
N TYR A 389 -0.10 6.06 22.08
CA TYR A 389 -1.43 5.63 22.53
C TYR A 389 -1.39 5.05 23.94
N GLY A 390 -0.43 4.17 24.22
CA GLY A 390 -0.24 3.60 25.55
C GLY A 390 -0.02 4.68 26.59
N GLN A 391 0.81 5.69 26.28
CA GLN A 391 1.10 6.81 27.18
C GLN A 391 -0.13 7.68 27.44
N TYR A 392 -0.80 8.18 26.39
CA TYR A 392 -1.97 9.05 26.57
C TYR A 392 -3.14 8.31 27.21
N THR A 393 -3.40 7.07 26.82
CA THR A 393 -4.47 6.26 27.40
C THR A 393 -4.22 6.00 28.88
N ALA A 394 -2.99 5.65 29.28
CA ALA A 394 -2.66 5.45 30.69
C ALA A 394 -2.82 6.73 31.52
N GLN A 395 -2.41 7.88 30.98
CA GLN A 395 -2.56 9.17 31.67
C GLN A 395 -4.03 9.59 31.78
N LEU A 396 -4.81 9.43 30.71
CA LEU A 396 -6.26 9.69 30.72
C LEU A 396 -7.00 8.74 31.67
N GLN A 397 -6.65 7.46 31.72
CA GLN A 397 -7.19 6.49 32.68
C GLN A 397 -6.86 6.88 34.12
N ASN A 398 -5.65 7.34 34.40
CA ASN A 398 -5.27 7.79 35.74
C ASN A 398 -6.08 9.03 36.17
N LEU A 399 -6.24 10.01 35.27
CA LEU A 399 -7.00 11.24 35.55
C LEU A 399 -8.49 10.99 35.72
N THR A 400 -9.09 10.25 34.79
CA THR A 400 -10.55 10.08 34.68
C THR A 400 -11.08 8.84 35.41
N GLY A 401 -10.28 7.78 35.51
CA GLY A 401 -10.71 6.45 35.97
C GLY A 401 -11.54 5.67 34.94
N VAL A 402 -11.73 6.22 33.74
CA VAL A 402 -12.47 5.55 32.66
C VAL A 402 -11.56 4.52 32.00
N LEU A 403 -11.78 3.25 32.32
CA LEU A 403 -11.03 2.13 31.76
C LEU A 403 -11.26 2.03 30.25
N SER A 404 -10.18 1.88 29.48
CA SER A 404 -10.28 1.55 28.07
C SER A 404 -10.74 0.10 27.92
N PRO A 405 -11.78 -0.18 27.12
CA PRO A 405 -12.17 -1.55 26.81
C PRO A 405 -11.12 -2.19 25.89
N VAL A 406 -10.03 -2.75 26.47
CA VAL A 406 -9.06 -3.65 25.76
C VAL A 406 -8.26 -2.89 24.65
N PRO A 407 -7.09 -3.35 24.15
CA PRO A 407 -6.23 -2.52 23.29
C PRO A 407 -6.71 -2.53 21.83
N ALA A 408 -8.00 -2.26 21.61
CA ALA A 408 -8.53 -2.05 20.27
C ALA A 408 -8.21 -0.60 19.86
N TYR A 409 -7.31 -0.48 18.89
CA TYR A 409 -7.06 0.75 18.17
C TYR A 409 -7.90 0.78 16.87
N PRO A 410 -8.54 1.91 16.49
CA PRO A 410 -8.74 3.13 17.27
C PRO A 410 -9.74 2.93 18.43
N ALA A 411 -9.65 3.79 19.45
CA ALA A 411 -10.63 3.76 20.54
C ALA A 411 -12.04 4.06 20.02
N SER A 412 -13.04 3.41 20.62
CA SER A 412 -14.43 3.62 20.23
C SER A 412 -14.88 5.06 20.50
N GLU A 413 -15.73 5.60 19.63
CA GLU A 413 -16.40 6.90 19.81
C GLU A 413 -17.03 6.99 21.22
N GLU A 414 -17.62 5.88 21.69
CA GLU A 414 -18.20 5.76 23.03
C GLU A 414 -17.17 5.98 24.14
N TYR A 415 -15.96 5.42 24.01
CA TYR A 415 -14.88 5.64 24.98
C TYR A 415 -14.45 7.11 25.01
N LEU A 416 -14.28 7.72 23.83
CA LEU A 416 -13.89 9.12 23.71
C LEU A 416 -14.95 10.06 24.30
N GLN A 417 -16.24 9.79 24.06
CA GLN A 417 -17.34 10.54 24.67
C GLN A 417 -17.34 10.39 26.20
N ARG A 418 -17.09 9.19 26.73
CA ARG A 418 -16.99 8.98 28.18
C ARG A 418 -15.82 9.73 28.81
N ILE A 419 -14.66 9.79 28.15
CA ILE A 419 -13.52 10.62 28.61
C ILE A 419 -13.82 12.11 28.49
N ALA A 420 -14.45 12.54 27.40
CA ALA A 420 -14.83 13.93 27.20
C ALA A 420 -15.77 14.40 28.33
N GLN A 421 -16.72 13.55 28.73
CA GLN A 421 -17.66 13.82 29.80
C GLN A 421 -17.06 13.69 31.21
N ALA A 422 -16.01 12.88 31.38
CA ALA A 422 -15.36 12.69 32.67
C ALA A 422 -14.74 13.99 33.21
N GLY A 423 -14.92 14.24 34.50
CA GLY A 423 -14.55 15.47 35.19
C GLY A 423 -15.67 16.51 35.16
N HIS A 424 -16.23 16.79 33.98
CA HIS A 424 -17.37 17.70 33.85
C HIS A 424 -18.64 17.14 34.50
N ASP A 425 -18.84 15.83 34.46
CA ASP A 425 -19.96 15.15 35.10
C ASP A 425 -20.01 15.35 36.62
N LEU A 426 -18.84 15.56 37.26
CA LEU A 426 -18.70 15.85 38.69
C LEU A 426 -19.25 17.21 39.08
N LEU A 427 -19.14 18.22 38.20
CA LEU A 427 -19.68 19.57 38.43
C LEU A 427 -21.21 19.57 38.56
N GLY A 428 -21.88 18.52 38.06
CA GLY A 428 -23.31 18.30 38.28
C GLY A 428 -23.67 17.79 39.68
N CYS A 429 -22.68 17.46 40.53
CA CYS A 429 -22.88 17.15 41.94
C CYS A 429 -22.61 18.42 42.78
N PRO A 430 -23.66 19.10 43.27
CA PRO A 430 -23.51 20.36 43.99
C PRO A 430 -22.71 20.15 45.27
N ILE A 431 -21.64 20.95 45.43
CA ILE A 431 -20.78 20.90 46.61
C ILE A 431 -21.57 21.30 47.87
N GLU A 432 -22.51 22.23 47.76
CA GLU A 432 -23.37 22.69 48.88
C GLU A 432 -24.40 21.65 49.34
N ALA A 433 -24.54 20.50 48.66
CA ALA A 433 -25.44 19.44 49.12
C ALA A 433 -24.94 18.77 50.40
N ASP A 434 -25.87 18.20 51.16
CA ASP A 434 -25.52 17.36 52.29
C ASP A 434 -24.67 16.16 51.85
N LEU A 435 -23.83 15.64 52.75
CA LEU A 435 -22.88 14.58 52.44
C LEU A 435 -23.54 13.31 51.85
N THR A 436 -24.78 13.00 52.25
CA THR A 436 -25.49 11.82 51.74
C THR A 436 -25.90 12.04 50.28
N SER A 437 -26.51 13.19 49.99
CA SER A 437 -26.91 13.56 48.63
C SER A 437 -25.71 13.72 47.69
N PHE A 438 -24.61 14.29 48.19
CA PHE A 438 -23.35 14.41 47.43
C PHE A 438 -22.79 13.03 47.06
N ASN A 439 -22.63 12.12 48.03
CA ASN A 439 -22.10 10.78 47.78
C ASN A 439 -22.99 9.95 46.84
N ALA A 440 -24.31 10.07 46.99
CA ALA A 440 -25.26 9.45 46.08
C ALA A 440 -25.07 9.97 44.65
N CYS A 441 -24.96 11.29 44.46
CA CYS A 441 -24.66 11.89 43.16
C CYS A 441 -23.32 11.37 42.59
N MET A 442 -22.24 11.42 43.36
CA MET A 442 -20.89 10.99 42.95
C MET A 442 -20.85 9.52 42.50
N SER A 443 -21.64 8.64 43.13
CA SER A 443 -21.70 7.22 42.75
C SER A 443 -22.32 6.96 41.37
N THR A 444 -23.09 7.92 40.83
CA THR A 444 -23.69 7.81 39.49
C THR A 444 -22.77 8.33 38.38
N LYS A 445 -21.64 8.93 38.74
CA LYS A 445 -20.72 9.58 37.81
C LYS A 445 -19.76 8.57 37.20
N VAL A 446 -19.39 8.83 35.94
CA VAL A 446 -18.51 7.96 35.17
C VAL A 446 -17.06 8.13 35.63
N THR A 447 -16.73 9.30 36.17
CA THR A 447 -15.41 9.64 36.70
C THR A 447 -15.10 8.92 38.01
N THR A 448 -13.98 8.17 38.05
CA THR A 448 -13.53 7.40 39.23
C THR A 448 -12.05 7.62 39.58
N GLY A 449 -11.30 8.39 38.78
CA GLY A 449 -9.85 8.61 38.94
C GLY A 449 -9.46 9.79 39.84
N GLN A 450 -8.31 10.41 39.56
CA GLN A 450 -7.78 11.55 40.32
C GLN A 450 -8.76 12.73 40.40
N LEU A 451 -9.49 13.02 39.32
CA LEU A 451 -10.50 14.08 39.28
C LEU A 451 -11.59 13.88 40.33
N ARG A 452 -12.07 12.63 40.49
CA ARG A 452 -13.04 12.30 41.54
C ARG A 452 -12.45 12.50 42.93
N SER A 453 -11.25 11.97 43.17
CA SER A 453 -10.59 12.11 44.48
C SER A 453 -10.39 13.58 44.86
N LYS A 454 -10.02 14.44 43.91
CA LYS A 454 -9.87 15.88 44.15
C LYS A 454 -11.20 16.59 44.37
N TYR A 455 -12.26 16.20 43.66
CA TYR A 455 -13.59 16.74 43.89
C TYR A 455 -14.18 16.33 45.26
N GLU A 456 -13.90 15.11 45.71
CA GLU A 456 -14.23 14.66 47.08
C GLU A 456 -13.45 15.46 48.14
N GLN A 457 -12.17 15.76 47.91
CA GLN A 457 -11.38 16.67 48.78
C GLN A 457 -11.99 18.07 48.83
N LEU A 458 -12.50 18.58 47.71
CA LEU A 458 -13.17 19.87 47.65
C LEU A 458 -14.42 19.89 48.53
N LYS A 459 -15.22 18.81 48.53
CA LYS A 459 -16.36 18.67 49.45
C LYS A 459 -15.92 18.61 50.92
N GLN A 460 -14.82 17.93 51.23
CA GLN A 460 -14.30 17.93 52.60
C GLN A 460 -13.84 19.31 53.06
N ALA A 461 -13.24 20.11 52.17
CA ALA A 461 -12.86 21.49 52.46
C ALA A 461 -14.09 22.39 52.70
N ASP A 462 -15.13 22.23 51.89
CA ASP A 462 -16.42 22.91 52.07
C ASP A 462 -17.06 22.59 53.44
N LEU A 463 -17.09 21.32 53.85
CA LEU A 463 -17.58 20.92 55.18
C LEU A 463 -16.79 21.58 56.33
N LYS A 464 -15.48 21.77 56.18
CA LYS A 464 -14.66 22.51 57.17
C LYS A 464 -15.08 23.98 57.24
N VAL A 465 -15.41 24.61 56.11
CA VAL A 465 -15.92 25.99 56.07
C VAL A 465 -17.26 26.06 56.79
N GLU A 466 -18.19 25.15 56.49
CA GLU A 466 -19.49 25.08 57.16
C GLU A 466 -19.35 24.90 58.69
N GLU A 467 -18.46 24.01 59.13
CA GLU A 467 -18.20 23.78 60.55
C GLU A 467 -17.63 25.03 61.23
N ALA A 468 -16.66 25.71 60.60
CA ALA A 468 -16.08 26.94 61.13
C ALA A 468 -17.11 28.08 61.20
N VAL A 469 -17.99 28.20 60.20
CA VAL A 469 -19.11 29.16 60.19
C VAL A 469 -20.11 28.85 61.31
N LYS A 470 -20.43 27.58 61.53
CA LYS A 470 -21.32 27.13 62.62
C LYS A 470 -20.72 27.43 63.99
N GLN A 471 -19.43 27.14 64.20
CA GLN A 471 -18.72 27.48 65.44
C GLN A 471 -18.76 28.99 65.71
N ARG A 472 -18.51 29.81 64.69
CA ARG A 472 -18.64 31.27 64.79
C ARG A 472 -20.04 31.70 65.21
N GLN A 473 -21.08 31.09 64.62
CA GLN A 473 -22.46 31.40 64.96
C GLN A 473 -22.80 31.02 66.41
N GLN A 474 -22.32 29.87 66.89
CA GLN A 474 -22.47 29.45 68.29
C GLN A 474 -21.78 30.42 69.27
N ILE A 475 -20.58 30.92 68.93
CA ILE A 475 -19.88 31.92 69.77
C ILE A 475 -20.68 33.23 69.83
N LYS A 476 -21.26 33.68 68.71
CA LYS A 476 -22.14 34.86 68.70
C LYS A 476 -23.36 34.68 69.59
N GLU A 477 -24.02 33.54 69.49
CA GLU A 477 -25.17 33.21 70.36
C GLU A 477 -24.76 33.18 71.83
N GLN A 478 -23.56 32.69 72.16
CA GLN A 478 -23.02 32.75 73.53
C GLN A 478 -22.76 34.19 74.00
N ILE A 479 -22.23 35.07 73.14
CA ILE A 479 -22.07 36.49 73.45
C ILE A 479 -23.42 37.14 73.77
N ASP A 480 -24.44 36.91 72.93
CA ASP A 480 -25.78 37.47 73.13
C ASP A 480 -26.44 36.95 74.42
N MET A 481 -26.26 35.66 74.73
CA MET A 481 -26.73 35.05 75.98
C MET A 481 -26.03 35.66 77.20
N GLU A 482 -24.71 35.81 77.17
CA GLU A 482 -23.94 36.41 78.28
C GLU A 482 -24.34 37.87 78.52
N GLN A 483 -24.53 38.66 77.45
CA GLN A 483 -24.99 40.05 77.58
C GLN A 483 -26.38 40.13 78.23
N SER A 484 -27.28 39.24 77.82
CA SER A 484 -28.63 39.12 78.39
C SER A 484 -28.57 38.70 79.87
N LEU A 485 -27.69 37.76 80.22
CA LEU A 485 -27.49 37.27 81.58
C LEU A 485 -26.95 38.38 82.51
N ASN A 486 -25.96 39.15 82.06
CA ASN A 486 -25.42 40.27 82.84
C ASN A 486 -26.48 41.36 83.09
N ALA A 487 -27.27 41.72 82.07
CA ALA A 487 -28.36 42.69 82.24
C ALA A 487 -29.38 42.22 83.31
N LEU A 488 -29.71 40.93 83.31
CA LEU A 488 -30.62 40.31 84.27
C LEU A 488 -30.03 40.29 85.69
N GLN A 489 -28.73 40.01 85.84
CA GLN A 489 -28.02 40.05 87.11
C GLN A 489 -27.97 41.47 87.71
N ILE A 490 -27.68 42.48 86.89
CA ILE A 490 -27.73 43.90 87.31
C ILE A 490 -29.14 44.28 87.78
N GLN A 491 -30.16 43.85 87.04
CA GLN A 491 -31.57 44.10 87.40
C GLN A 491 -31.93 43.42 88.73
N LEU A 492 -31.52 42.17 88.95
CA LEU A 492 -31.70 41.44 90.20
C LEU A 492 -31.02 42.15 91.39
N ALA A 493 -29.77 42.59 91.22
CA ALA A 493 -29.04 43.35 92.24
C ALA A 493 -29.73 44.68 92.57
N SER A 494 -30.24 45.38 91.54
CA SER A 494 -31.01 46.62 91.69
C SER A 494 -32.36 46.41 92.41
N ASN A 495 -33.06 45.31 92.11
CA ASN A 495 -34.30 44.95 92.80
C ASN A 495 -34.03 44.60 94.26
N ALA A 496 -32.99 43.81 94.54
CA ALA A 496 -32.58 43.46 95.91
C ALA A 496 -32.20 44.70 96.74
N PHE A 497 -31.54 45.69 96.12
CA PHE A 497 -31.31 47.00 96.74
C PHE A 497 -32.64 47.68 97.12
N THR A 498 -33.56 47.74 96.16
CA THR A 498 -34.86 48.41 96.33
C THR A 498 -35.64 47.77 97.49
N ASP A 499 -35.70 46.44 97.54
CA ASP A 499 -36.37 45.69 98.60
C ASP A 499 -35.74 45.92 99.98
N ARG A 500 -34.40 45.91 100.07
CA ARG A 500 -33.68 46.20 101.33
C ARG A 500 -33.88 47.63 101.81
N VAL A 501 -33.90 48.61 100.90
CA VAL A 501 -34.19 50.00 101.24
C VAL A 501 -35.62 50.15 101.74
N MET A 502 -36.59 49.46 101.12
CA MET A 502 -37.98 49.48 101.61
C MET A 502 -38.10 48.89 103.02
N LEU A 503 -37.41 47.79 103.31
CA LEU A 503 -37.37 47.18 104.65
C LEU A 503 -36.75 48.11 105.70
N LEU A 504 -35.65 48.78 105.39
CA LEU A 504 -35.02 49.74 106.31
C LEU A 504 -35.90 50.97 106.57
N LYS A 505 -36.60 51.45 105.54
CA LYS A 505 -37.58 52.53 105.69
C LYS A 505 -38.75 52.11 106.57
N ASP A 506 -39.35 50.95 106.31
CA ASP A 506 -40.44 50.38 107.13
C ASP A 506 -39.99 50.15 108.60
N TYR A 507 -38.77 49.66 108.81
CA TYR A 507 -38.17 49.52 110.14
C TYR A 507 -38.04 50.88 110.85
N SER A 508 -37.56 51.91 110.15
CA SER A 508 -37.42 53.26 110.70
C SER A 508 -38.78 53.88 111.09
N GLU A 509 -39.82 53.64 110.28
CA GLU A 509 -41.18 54.11 110.55
C GLU A 509 -41.79 53.39 111.76
N LYS A 510 -41.60 52.08 111.87
CA LYS A 510 -42.04 51.28 113.03
C LYS A 510 -41.36 51.68 114.34
N LEU A 511 -40.08 52.06 114.30
CA LEU A 511 -39.37 52.60 115.48
C LEU A 511 -39.97 53.94 115.94
N ILE A 512 -40.31 54.82 114.98
CA ILE A 512 -40.97 56.10 115.27
C ILE A 512 -42.36 55.88 115.90
N ASP A 513 -43.11 54.87 115.46
CA ASP A 513 -44.43 54.57 116.01
C ASP A 513 -44.39 53.83 117.36
N ALA A 514 -43.42 52.95 117.60
CA ALA A 514 -43.21 52.32 118.91
C ALA A 514 -42.91 53.36 120.02
N GLN A 515 -42.36 54.51 119.66
CA GLN A 515 -42.05 55.62 120.57
C GLN A 515 -43.29 56.32 121.14
N LYS A 516 -44.45 56.29 120.46
CA LYS A 516 -45.66 56.99 120.92
C LYS A 516 -46.35 56.35 122.13
N THR A 517 -45.92 55.16 122.58
CA THR A 517 -46.69 54.38 123.56
C THR A 517 -45.82 53.72 124.65
N SER A 518 -45.42 54.48 125.68
CA SER A 518 -44.87 53.91 126.93
C SER A 518 -45.01 54.89 128.11
N ARG A 519 -45.90 54.61 129.07
CA ARG A 519 -45.98 55.26 130.39
C ARG A 519 -46.21 54.18 131.46
N ASN A 520 -45.24 53.96 132.35
CA ASN A 520 -45.41 53.12 133.53
C ASN A 520 -45.59 53.99 134.80
N LYS A 521 -46.60 53.65 135.62
CA LYS A 521 -47.06 54.39 136.81
C LYS A 521 -46.75 53.55 138.06
N VAL A 522 -46.08 54.10 139.08
CA VAL A 522 -45.76 53.40 140.35
C VAL A 522 -46.16 54.29 141.54
N GLU A 523 -46.92 53.74 142.50
CA GLU A 523 -47.42 54.43 143.72
C GLU A 523 -46.79 53.84 145.00
N THR A 524 -46.40 54.69 145.95
CA THR A 524 -45.85 54.30 147.27
C THR A 524 -46.61 55.03 148.39
N THR A 525 -46.99 54.34 149.48
CA THR A 525 -47.84 54.87 150.57
C THR A 525 -47.09 54.93 151.91
N THR A 526 -47.19 56.03 152.67
CA THR A 526 -46.65 56.17 154.06
C THR A 526 -47.72 56.71 155.04
N ARG A 527 -47.64 56.32 156.32
CA ARG A 527 -48.62 56.57 157.40
C ARG A 527 -48.22 57.76 158.29
N GLU A 528 -49.16 58.63 158.64
CA GLU A 528 -48.99 59.77 159.57
C GLU A 528 -49.98 59.61 160.77
N TYR A 529 -49.55 59.92 161.99
CA TYR A 529 -50.34 59.73 163.22
C TYR A 529 -51.12 61.00 163.58
N ASP A 530 -52.45 60.96 163.57
CA ASP A 530 -53.30 62.09 163.95
C ASP A 530 -53.61 62.06 165.45
N SER A 531 -52.95 62.95 166.20
CA SER A 531 -53.03 63.03 167.66
C SER A 531 -54.37 63.50 168.21
N LYS A 532 -55.28 64.04 167.38
CA LYS A 532 -56.64 64.44 167.83
C LYS A 532 -57.67 63.32 167.72
N LYS A 533 -57.36 62.23 167.01
CA LYS A 533 -58.25 61.08 166.79
C LYS A 533 -57.66 59.73 167.25
N ASN A 534 -56.46 59.75 167.81
CA ASN A 534 -55.74 58.59 168.36
C ASN A 534 -55.71 57.38 167.41
N LYS A 535 -55.52 57.63 166.09
CA LYS A 535 -55.47 56.60 165.05
C LYS A 535 -54.56 57.05 163.90
N TRP A 536 -53.79 56.11 163.34
CA TRP A 536 -52.97 56.34 162.15
C TRP A 536 -53.87 56.46 160.91
N ILE A 537 -53.67 57.51 160.11
CA ILE A 537 -54.40 57.73 158.86
C ILE A 537 -53.42 57.78 157.70
N ASN A 538 -53.74 57.12 156.58
CA ASN A 538 -52.91 57.12 155.37
C ASN A 538 -53.14 58.41 154.58
N LYS A 539 -52.07 59.15 154.26
CA LYS A 539 -52.10 60.28 153.31
C LYS A 539 -51.33 59.87 152.05
N SER A 540 -52.03 59.69 150.94
CA SER A 540 -51.42 59.48 149.63
C SER A 540 -51.03 60.83 149.02
N LYS A 541 -49.73 61.03 148.75
CA LYS A 541 -49.22 62.17 147.98
C LYS A 541 -48.66 61.64 146.66
N THR A 542 -49.33 61.95 145.55
CA THR A 542 -48.83 61.68 144.21
C THR A 542 -47.64 62.61 143.93
N VAL A 543 -46.46 62.03 143.72
CA VAL A 543 -45.31 62.75 143.18
C VAL A 543 -45.12 62.27 141.74
N THR A 544 -45.38 63.17 140.79
CA THR A 544 -45.07 62.94 139.38
C THR A 544 -43.60 63.23 139.16
N THR A 545 -42.78 62.20 139.00
CA THR A 545 -41.40 62.36 138.51
C THR A 545 -41.40 62.18 137.00
N THR A 546 -41.34 63.28 136.26
CA THR A 546 -41.09 63.27 134.81
C THR A 546 -39.61 62.98 134.58
N ARG A 547 -39.26 61.79 134.11
CA ARG A 547 -37.92 61.51 133.56
C ARG A 547 -38.02 61.67 132.05
N THR A 548 -37.65 62.84 131.54
CA THR A 548 -37.39 63.04 130.12
C THR A 548 -36.11 62.28 129.81
N ILE A 549 -36.20 61.19 129.05
CA ILE A 549 -35.03 60.66 128.34
C ILE A 549 -35.04 61.44 127.02
N ASP A 550 -34.13 62.42 126.88
CA ASP A 550 -33.87 63.03 125.58
C ASP A 550 -33.27 61.94 124.69
N PHE A 551 -34.08 61.44 123.77
CA PHE A 551 -33.64 60.51 122.72
C PHE A 551 -33.83 61.23 121.39
N ASP A 552 -32.71 61.62 120.76
CA ASP A 552 -32.70 62.45 119.56
C ASP A 552 -33.09 61.62 118.33
N ALA A 553 -34.37 61.69 117.94
CA ALA A 553 -34.90 61.04 116.74
C ALA A 553 -34.18 61.48 115.44
N ARG A 554 -33.51 62.63 115.46
CA ARG A 554 -32.68 63.09 114.34
C ARG A 554 -31.42 62.22 114.19
N SER A 555 -30.85 61.75 115.30
CA SER A 555 -29.64 60.91 115.30
C SER A 555 -29.89 59.53 114.68
N GLN A 556 -31.02 58.88 114.96
CA GLN A 556 -31.33 57.56 114.38
C GLN A 556 -31.74 57.63 112.90
N ARG A 557 -32.43 58.70 112.47
CA ARG A 557 -32.72 58.89 111.04
C ARG A 557 -31.45 59.13 110.22
N ILE A 558 -30.49 59.87 110.78
CA ILE A 558 -29.14 60.03 110.20
C ILE A 558 -28.42 58.67 110.12
N GLU A 559 -28.63 57.76 111.07
CA GLU A 559 -28.02 56.44 111.08
C GLU A 559 -28.63 55.51 110.00
N VAL A 560 -29.95 55.52 109.83
CA VAL A 560 -30.64 54.80 108.75
C VAL A 560 -30.26 55.34 107.36
N ASP A 561 -30.17 56.67 107.19
CA ASP A 561 -29.75 57.27 105.92
C ASP A 561 -28.28 56.91 105.59
N LYS A 562 -27.39 56.87 106.60
CA LYS A 562 -26.01 56.37 106.45
C LYS A 562 -25.99 54.89 106.05
N GLU A 563 -26.88 54.08 106.61
CA GLU A 563 -26.96 52.65 106.28
C GLU A 563 -27.52 52.42 104.88
N ILE A 564 -28.47 53.23 104.42
CA ILE A 564 -28.92 53.27 103.02
C ILE A 564 -27.78 53.67 102.08
N ASP A 565 -26.99 54.69 102.43
CA ASP A 565 -25.84 55.12 101.62
C ASP A 565 -24.70 54.08 101.61
N LEU A 566 -24.48 53.36 102.71
CA LEU A 566 -23.56 52.22 102.77
C LEU A 566 -24.05 51.06 101.90
N LEU A 567 -25.34 50.73 101.94
CA LEU A 567 -25.95 49.72 101.06
C LEU A 567 -25.86 50.11 99.58
N ARG A 568 -26.05 51.39 99.24
CA ARG A 568 -25.81 51.91 97.89
C ARG A 568 -24.37 51.68 97.46
N LEU A 569 -23.41 51.99 98.33
CA LEU A 569 -21.99 51.81 98.04
C LEU A 569 -21.65 50.33 97.84
N GLU A 570 -22.18 49.45 98.68
CA GLU A 570 -21.96 48.01 98.61
C GLU A 570 -22.54 47.40 97.32
N ILE A 571 -23.77 47.77 96.95
CA ILE A 571 -24.40 47.27 95.73
C ILE A 571 -23.78 47.88 94.48
N ASN A 572 -23.37 49.15 94.51
CA ASN A 572 -22.59 49.73 93.41
C ASN A 572 -21.25 48.99 93.23
N LYS A 573 -20.61 48.58 94.33
CA LYS A 573 -19.39 47.77 94.28
C LYS A 573 -19.68 46.36 93.74
N GLU A 574 -20.78 45.73 94.15
CA GLU A 574 -21.19 44.41 93.65
C GLU A 574 -21.51 44.46 92.14
N ILE A 575 -22.25 45.48 91.69
CA ILE A 575 -22.52 45.74 90.26
C ILE A 575 -21.19 45.97 89.50
N GLN A 576 -20.24 46.71 90.06
CA GLN A 576 -18.91 46.90 89.45
C GLN A 576 -18.12 45.59 89.32
N ILE A 577 -18.15 44.75 90.36
CA ILE A 577 -17.49 43.44 90.34
C ILE A 577 -18.12 42.53 89.27
N THR A 578 -19.45 42.46 89.22
CA THR A 578 -20.18 41.67 88.22
C THR A 578 -19.90 42.17 86.80
N ASN A 579 -19.92 43.49 86.57
CA ASN A 579 -19.57 44.08 85.28
C ASN A 579 -18.13 43.78 84.87
N ALA A 580 -17.17 43.86 85.80
CA ALA A 580 -15.78 43.54 85.51
C ALA A 580 -15.59 42.05 85.16
N ALA A 581 -16.26 41.14 85.88
CA ALA A 581 -16.24 39.71 85.57
C ALA A 581 -16.86 39.42 84.20
N HIS A 582 -18.00 40.05 83.89
CA HIS A 582 -18.65 39.94 82.58
C HIS A 582 -17.77 40.49 81.45
N GLU A 583 -17.09 41.62 81.64
CA GLU A 583 -16.18 42.19 80.65
C GLU A 583 -15.05 41.20 80.29
N VAL A 584 -14.51 40.48 81.26
CA VAL A 584 -13.49 39.44 81.03
C VAL A 584 -14.06 38.29 80.19
N THR A 585 -15.27 37.81 80.51
CA THR A 585 -15.94 36.76 79.73
C THR A 585 -16.22 37.19 78.29
N ILE A 586 -16.74 38.41 78.08
CA ILE A 586 -16.99 38.95 76.74
C ILE A 586 -15.70 39.12 75.96
N ARG A 587 -14.62 39.65 76.57
CA ARG A 587 -13.30 39.73 75.91
C ARG A 587 -12.80 38.36 75.47
N LYS A 588 -12.98 37.32 76.30
CA LYS A 588 -12.62 35.94 75.94
C LYS A 588 -13.44 35.44 74.75
N LEU A 589 -14.76 35.61 74.76
CA LEU A 589 -15.63 35.21 73.66
C LEU A 589 -15.34 35.99 72.36
N LEU A 590 -14.97 37.27 72.45
CA LEU A 590 -14.54 38.06 71.30
C LEU A 590 -13.20 37.56 70.73
N MET A 591 -12.26 37.13 71.56
CA MET A 591 -11.03 36.48 71.09
C MET A 591 -11.33 35.13 70.43
N GLU A 592 -12.25 34.34 70.97
CA GLU A 592 -12.73 33.10 70.35
C GLU A 592 -13.43 33.39 69.00
N LEU A 593 -14.18 34.48 68.91
CA LEU A 593 -14.81 34.95 67.67
C LEU A 593 -13.78 35.32 66.60
N ASP A 594 -12.73 36.07 66.95
CA ASP A 594 -11.64 36.40 66.03
C ASP A 594 -10.86 35.16 65.57
N ASN A 595 -10.59 34.22 66.48
CA ASN A 595 -10.00 32.93 66.13
C ASN A 595 -10.90 32.14 65.15
N SER A 596 -12.22 32.15 65.35
CA SER A 596 -13.15 31.51 64.41
C SER A 596 -13.12 32.14 63.02
N LEU A 597 -12.93 33.46 62.91
CA LEU A 597 -12.76 34.14 61.62
C LEU A 597 -11.44 33.73 60.94
N MET A 598 -10.35 33.58 61.70
CA MET A 598 -9.11 33.04 61.16
C MET A 598 -9.29 31.61 60.64
N HIS A 599 -10.02 30.75 61.36
CA HIS A 599 -10.32 29.39 60.92
C HIS A 599 -11.16 29.37 59.64
N ILE A 600 -12.17 30.24 59.52
CA ILE A 600 -12.96 30.39 58.27
C ILE A 600 -12.04 30.80 57.12
N ASN A 601 -11.18 31.81 57.31
CA ASN A 601 -10.28 32.29 56.25
C ASN A 601 -9.29 31.19 55.81
N SER A 602 -8.72 30.42 56.74
CA SER A 602 -7.85 29.29 56.41
C SER A 602 -8.59 28.18 55.67
N ALA A 603 -9.82 27.84 56.08
CA ALA A 603 -10.63 26.83 55.41
C ALA A 603 -11.03 27.26 53.99
N VAL A 604 -11.39 28.53 53.78
CA VAL A 604 -11.68 29.11 52.46
C VAL A 604 -10.42 29.12 51.57
N GLN A 605 -9.25 29.43 52.12
CA GLN A 605 -7.98 29.35 51.37
C GLN A 605 -7.67 27.91 50.95
N GLU A 606 -7.86 26.93 51.84
CA GLU A 606 -7.69 25.51 51.52
C GLU A 606 -8.66 25.08 50.40
N MET A 607 -9.94 25.44 50.52
CA MET A 607 -10.97 25.16 49.51
C MET A 607 -10.62 25.77 48.14
N ASN A 608 -10.19 27.04 48.10
CA ASN A 608 -9.78 27.70 46.86
C ASN A 608 -8.54 27.02 46.23
N SER A 609 -7.58 26.59 47.04
CA SER A 609 -6.40 25.85 46.57
C SER A 609 -6.79 24.51 45.92
N ILE A 610 -7.64 23.72 46.59
CA ILE A 610 -8.12 22.44 46.05
C ILE A 610 -8.97 22.65 44.80
N SER A 611 -9.79 23.70 44.76
CA SER A 611 -10.57 24.06 43.59
C SER A 611 -9.67 24.38 42.39
N ALA A 612 -8.60 25.14 42.59
CA ALA A 612 -7.63 25.43 41.53
C ALA A 612 -6.96 24.15 41.02
N GLU A 613 -6.49 23.28 41.92
CA GLU A 613 -5.89 21.98 41.56
C GLU A 613 -6.86 21.09 40.77
N PHE A 614 -8.15 21.08 41.13
CA PHE A 614 -9.17 20.33 40.39
C PHE A 614 -9.33 20.85 38.95
N PHE A 615 -9.41 22.18 38.77
CA PHE A 615 -9.51 22.77 37.43
C PHE A 615 -8.23 22.59 36.60
N ASP A 616 -7.06 22.60 37.23
CA ASP A 616 -5.80 22.29 36.56
C ASP A 616 -5.77 20.86 36.03
N LEU A 617 -6.23 19.88 36.82
CA LEU A 617 -6.37 18.49 36.35
C LEU A 617 -7.42 18.34 35.24
N LEU A 618 -8.50 19.12 35.29
CA LEU A 618 -9.53 19.14 34.25
C LEU A 618 -8.94 19.65 32.93
N ASN A 619 -8.20 20.75 32.97
CA ASN A 619 -7.50 21.31 31.81
C ASN A 619 -6.42 20.35 31.28
N GLN A 620 -5.70 19.67 32.17
CA GLN A 620 -4.73 18.64 31.79
C GLN A 620 -5.41 17.48 31.06
N LYS A 621 -6.58 17.03 31.53
CA LYS A 621 -7.38 16.00 30.86
C LYS A 621 -7.82 16.44 29.46
N ASP A 622 -8.30 17.68 29.29
CA ASP A 622 -8.72 18.21 27.99
C ASP A 622 -7.55 18.33 27.02
N THR A 623 -6.39 18.79 27.52
CA THR A 623 -5.16 18.87 26.73
C THR A 623 -4.70 17.48 26.28
N LEU A 624 -4.71 16.49 27.16
CA LEU A 624 -4.35 15.11 26.82
C LEU A 624 -5.32 14.48 25.83
N LEU A 625 -6.63 14.75 25.96
CA LEU A 625 -7.62 14.31 25.00
C LEU A 625 -7.39 14.96 23.62
N ALA A 626 -7.09 16.26 23.59
CA ALA A 626 -6.76 16.95 22.35
C ALA A 626 -5.48 16.39 21.70
N MET A 627 -4.42 16.13 22.48
CA MET A 627 -3.20 15.48 22.00
C MET A 627 -3.45 14.06 21.49
N TYR A 628 -4.33 13.30 22.16
CA TYR A 628 -4.75 11.97 21.70
C TYR A 628 -5.46 12.05 20.34
N LEU A 629 -6.38 13.01 20.17
CA LEU A 629 -7.09 13.23 18.90
C LEU A 629 -6.16 13.78 17.80
N GLU A 630 -5.20 14.63 18.16
CA GLU A 630 -4.17 15.13 17.24
C GLU A 630 -3.25 13.99 16.78
N ALA A 631 -2.86 13.10 17.70
CA ALA A 631 -2.13 11.88 17.36
C ALA A 631 -2.94 11.00 16.39
N GLN A 632 -4.26 10.84 16.59
CA GLN A 632 -5.15 10.18 15.62
C GLN A 632 -5.13 10.85 14.23
N LYS A 633 -5.07 12.18 14.16
CA LYS A 633 -4.96 12.88 12.86
C LYS A 633 -3.58 12.72 12.21
N HIS A 634 -2.51 12.79 13.00
CA HIS A 634 -1.16 12.55 12.50
C HIS A 634 -1.01 11.12 11.97
N MET A 635 -1.74 10.16 12.52
CA MET A 635 -1.85 8.80 11.95
C MET A 635 -2.46 8.84 10.56
N ALA A 636 -3.62 9.49 10.38
CA ALA A 636 -4.25 9.65 9.07
C ALA A 636 -3.33 10.32 8.03
N TYR A 637 -2.41 11.18 8.47
CA TYR A 637 -1.37 11.75 7.60
C TYR A 637 -0.22 10.77 7.30
N LEU A 638 0.21 9.97 8.27
CA LEU A 638 1.24 8.94 8.07
C LEU A 638 0.71 7.78 7.23
N GLU A 639 -0.57 7.48 7.31
CA GLU A 639 -1.33 6.54 6.47
C GLU A 639 -1.26 6.89 4.97
N ASP A 640 -1.35 8.18 4.62
CA ASP A 640 -1.16 8.65 3.23
C ASP A 640 0.29 8.44 2.76
N LYS A 641 1.25 8.53 3.70
CA LYS A 641 2.66 8.22 3.42
C LYS A 641 2.94 6.72 3.28
N THR A 642 2.20 5.84 3.95
CA THR A 642 2.34 4.38 3.76
C THR A 642 1.83 3.96 2.37
N MET A 643 0.78 4.60 1.84
CA MET A 643 0.38 4.41 0.43
C MET A 643 1.49 4.87 -0.53
N THR A 644 2.09 6.03 -0.29
CA THR A 644 3.19 6.55 -1.12
C THR A 644 4.43 5.64 -1.09
N SER A 645 4.75 5.07 0.07
CA SER A 645 5.88 4.14 0.18
C SER A 645 5.58 2.77 -0.43
N ARG A 646 4.33 2.30 -0.41
CA ARG A 646 3.88 1.12 -1.19
C ARG A 646 4.04 1.33 -2.69
N ILE A 647 3.64 2.49 -3.21
CA ILE A 647 3.83 2.86 -4.62
C ILE A 647 5.33 2.91 -4.97
N THR A 648 6.18 3.40 -4.06
CA THR A 648 7.65 3.36 -4.25
C THR A 648 8.15 1.92 -4.34
N LYS A 649 7.75 1.04 -3.41
CA LYS A 649 8.11 -0.39 -3.41
C LYS A 649 7.69 -1.08 -4.72
N SER A 650 6.44 -0.89 -5.15
CA SER A 650 5.94 -1.46 -6.39
C SER A 650 6.65 -0.88 -7.62
N SER A 651 7.04 0.40 -7.60
CA SER A 651 7.79 1.06 -8.69
C SER A 651 9.19 0.47 -8.84
N SER A 652 9.90 0.24 -7.73
CA SER A 652 11.22 -0.38 -7.76
C SER A 652 11.17 -1.84 -8.24
N ILE A 653 10.12 -2.58 -7.89
CA ILE A 653 9.89 -3.95 -8.40
C ILE A 653 9.61 -3.95 -9.92
N LEU A 654 8.84 -2.98 -10.42
CA LEU A 654 8.66 -2.79 -11.86
C LEU A 654 9.98 -2.47 -12.55
N LYS A 655 10.77 -1.55 -11.99
CA LYS A 655 12.05 -1.18 -12.57
C LYS A 655 13.02 -2.37 -12.63
N ALA A 656 13.10 -3.15 -11.55
CA ALA A 656 13.87 -4.39 -11.52
C ALA A 656 13.40 -5.39 -12.59
N ARG A 657 12.10 -5.47 -12.83
CA ARG A 657 11.51 -6.31 -13.88
C ARG A 657 11.89 -5.84 -15.28
N GLU A 658 11.75 -4.55 -15.56
CA GLU A 658 12.09 -3.98 -16.87
C GLU A 658 13.57 -4.22 -17.19
N ASP A 659 14.45 -3.97 -16.23
CA ASP A 659 15.89 -4.17 -16.42
C ASP A 659 16.22 -5.66 -16.60
N LEU A 660 15.48 -6.57 -15.94
CA LEU A 660 15.60 -8.02 -16.16
C LEU A 660 15.21 -8.43 -17.59
N GLU A 661 14.12 -7.87 -18.14
CA GLU A 661 13.70 -8.14 -19.53
C GLU A 661 14.70 -7.59 -20.54
N VAL A 662 15.25 -6.40 -20.30
CA VAL A 662 16.37 -5.85 -21.10
C VAL A 662 17.59 -6.78 -21.01
N ALA A 663 17.92 -7.29 -19.82
CA ALA A 663 19.00 -8.24 -19.65
C ALA A 663 18.75 -9.56 -20.41
N LYS A 664 17.53 -10.12 -20.36
CA LYS A 664 17.15 -11.31 -21.14
C LYS A 664 17.35 -11.09 -22.64
N HIS A 665 16.92 -9.94 -23.14
CA HIS A 665 17.08 -9.56 -24.54
C HIS A 665 18.55 -9.58 -24.97
N TRP A 666 19.44 -8.92 -24.22
CA TRP A 666 20.86 -8.89 -24.55
C TRP A 666 21.54 -10.26 -24.38
N CYS A 667 21.15 -11.05 -23.36
CA CYS A 667 21.60 -12.43 -23.19
C CYS A 667 21.21 -13.31 -24.39
N TYR A 668 19.99 -13.15 -24.90
CA TYR A 668 19.50 -13.88 -26.07
C TYR A 668 20.30 -13.52 -27.33
N LEU A 669 20.49 -12.23 -27.61
CA LEU A 669 21.30 -11.77 -28.74
C LEU A 669 22.75 -12.27 -28.63
N THR A 670 23.31 -12.28 -27.43
CA THR A 670 24.64 -12.81 -27.14
C THR A 670 24.72 -14.32 -27.42
N ALA A 671 23.69 -15.08 -27.06
CA ALA A 671 23.61 -16.50 -27.39
C ALA A 671 23.53 -16.73 -28.91
N LYS A 672 22.69 -15.97 -29.62
CA LYS A 672 22.57 -16.03 -31.08
C LYS A 672 23.86 -15.65 -31.81
N THR A 673 24.64 -14.75 -31.23
CA THR A 673 25.97 -14.41 -31.73
C THR A 673 26.92 -15.60 -31.67
N LEU A 674 26.84 -16.41 -30.60
CA LEU A 674 27.62 -17.63 -30.51
C LEU A 674 27.11 -18.71 -31.46
N GLU A 675 25.79 -18.84 -31.64
CA GLU A 675 25.23 -19.72 -32.68
C GLU A 675 25.75 -19.34 -34.06
N TYR A 676 25.82 -18.04 -34.38
CA TYR A 676 26.40 -17.56 -35.63
C TYR A 676 27.91 -17.84 -35.72
N LYS A 677 28.67 -17.49 -34.67
CA LYS A 677 30.12 -17.70 -34.61
C LYS A 677 30.52 -19.18 -34.80
N PHE A 678 29.72 -20.10 -34.26
CA PHE A 678 29.99 -21.54 -34.31
C PHE A 678 29.14 -22.30 -35.33
N LEU A 679 28.21 -21.61 -36.01
CA LEU A 679 27.19 -22.19 -36.90
C LEU A 679 26.47 -23.40 -36.31
N TYR A 680 26.24 -23.38 -35.00
CA TYR A 680 25.66 -24.49 -34.26
C TYR A 680 24.56 -24.00 -33.32
N PRO A 681 23.35 -24.57 -33.38
CA PRO A 681 22.27 -24.19 -32.47
C PRO A 681 22.63 -24.58 -31.03
N ILE A 682 22.45 -23.66 -30.08
CA ILE A 682 22.66 -23.90 -28.65
C ILE A 682 21.39 -24.56 -28.10
N THR A 683 21.16 -25.79 -28.55
CA THR A 683 20.09 -26.68 -28.07
C THR A 683 20.72 -27.77 -27.22
N ASP A 684 20.47 -27.73 -25.90
CA ASP A 684 20.87 -28.77 -24.93
C ASP A 684 22.38 -29.10 -24.86
N LEU A 685 23.25 -28.10 -25.03
CA LEU A 685 24.69 -28.30 -24.91
C LEU A 685 25.09 -28.50 -23.45
N SER A 686 25.66 -29.66 -23.13
CA SER A 686 26.21 -29.93 -21.79
C SER A 686 27.71 -29.69 -21.78
N ILE A 687 28.17 -28.68 -21.04
CA ILE A 687 29.60 -28.48 -20.77
C ILE A 687 29.87 -28.74 -19.30
N ALA A 688 30.82 -29.62 -19.01
CA ALA A 688 31.24 -29.94 -17.64
C ALA A 688 30.05 -30.30 -16.71
N GLY A 689 29.01 -30.93 -17.27
CA GLY A 689 27.80 -31.33 -16.55
C GLY A 689 26.72 -30.23 -16.43
N LYS A 690 26.95 -29.01 -16.92
CA LYS A 690 25.95 -27.94 -16.97
C LYS A 690 25.34 -27.84 -18.37
N LYS A 691 24.02 -28.04 -18.47
CA LYS A 691 23.26 -27.85 -19.71
C LYS A 691 22.99 -26.37 -19.94
N VAL A 692 23.46 -25.83 -21.07
CA VAL A 692 23.15 -24.50 -21.57
C VAL A 692 22.19 -24.66 -22.75
N SER A 693 20.98 -24.12 -22.60
CA SER A 693 19.96 -24.05 -23.65
C SER A 693 19.47 -22.61 -23.74
N ILE A 694 19.29 -22.09 -24.96
CA ILE A 694 18.70 -20.76 -25.17
C ILE A 694 17.29 -20.69 -24.57
N GLU A 695 16.57 -21.80 -24.52
CA GLU A 695 15.24 -21.86 -23.92
C GLU A 695 15.26 -21.54 -22.41
N ASN A 696 16.40 -21.76 -21.74
CA ASN A 696 16.55 -21.42 -20.33
C ASN A 696 16.54 -19.91 -20.08
N ILE A 697 16.83 -19.07 -21.09
CA ILE A 697 16.71 -17.61 -20.98
C ILE A 697 15.26 -17.22 -20.74
N PHE A 698 14.32 -17.85 -21.45
CA PHE A 698 12.89 -17.56 -21.29
C PHE A 698 12.41 -17.96 -19.89
N LYS A 699 12.98 -19.03 -19.33
CA LYS A 699 12.70 -19.52 -17.98
C LYS A 699 13.41 -18.73 -16.87
N ALA A 700 14.35 -17.85 -17.20
CA ALA A 700 15.09 -17.11 -16.20
C ALA A 700 14.18 -16.10 -15.48
N GLN A 701 14.10 -16.23 -14.16
CA GLN A 701 13.27 -15.36 -13.30
C GLN A 701 14.13 -14.41 -12.44
N THR A 702 15.44 -14.64 -12.38
CA THR A 702 16.37 -13.91 -11.51
C THR A 702 17.60 -13.46 -12.27
N THR A 703 18.24 -12.40 -11.80
CA THR A 703 19.54 -11.93 -12.33
C THR A 703 20.65 -12.96 -12.14
N THR A 704 20.56 -13.78 -11.08
CA THR A 704 21.49 -14.89 -10.83
C THR A 704 21.41 -15.94 -11.93
N THR A 705 20.19 -16.33 -12.35
CA THR A 705 20.00 -17.30 -13.44
C THR A 705 20.53 -16.76 -14.78
N LEU A 706 20.34 -15.47 -15.06
CA LEU A 706 20.92 -14.84 -16.27
C LEU A 706 22.43 -14.75 -16.21
N ASN A 707 23.00 -14.45 -15.04
CA ASN A 707 24.45 -14.44 -14.86
C ASN A 707 25.05 -15.83 -15.03
N ASP A 708 24.45 -16.86 -14.45
CA ASP A 708 24.86 -18.26 -14.65
C ASP A 708 24.79 -18.66 -16.12
N PHE A 709 23.76 -18.20 -16.83
CA PHE A 709 23.63 -18.39 -18.28
C PHE A 709 24.78 -17.69 -19.05
N LEU A 710 25.09 -16.42 -18.75
CA LEU A 710 26.20 -15.71 -19.39
C LEU A 710 27.57 -16.31 -19.07
N VAL A 711 27.78 -16.79 -17.84
CA VAL A 711 28.99 -17.52 -17.46
C VAL A 711 29.07 -18.82 -18.28
N GLY A 712 27.94 -19.51 -18.47
CA GLY A 712 27.83 -20.66 -19.36
C GLY A 712 28.19 -20.33 -20.82
N LEU A 713 27.67 -19.23 -21.37
CA LEU A 713 28.01 -18.75 -22.73
C LEU A 713 29.48 -18.41 -22.89
N ASN A 714 30.10 -17.77 -21.90
CA ASN A 714 31.53 -17.47 -21.96
C ASN A 714 32.38 -18.74 -21.80
N GLY A 715 31.91 -19.69 -20.99
CA GLY A 715 32.45 -21.04 -20.93
C GLY A 715 32.41 -21.73 -22.30
N LEU A 716 31.26 -21.70 -22.99
CA LEU A 716 31.12 -22.18 -24.38
C LEU A 716 32.16 -21.52 -25.28
N ASN A 717 32.20 -20.19 -25.30
CA ASN A 717 33.10 -19.43 -26.15
C ASN A 717 34.60 -19.72 -25.91
N SER A 718 34.99 -20.03 -24.66
CA SER A 718 36.38 -20.32 -24.29
C SER A 718 36.78 -21.80 -24.41
N MET A 719 35.83 -22.74 -24.27
CA MET A 719 36.07 -24.18 -24.32
C MET A 719 35.85 -24.82 -25.69
N TRP A 720 35.10 -24.19 -26.61
CA TRP A 720 34.66 -24.83 -27.85
C TRP A 720 35.80 -25.37 -28.72
N CYS A 721 37.00 -24.80 -28.65
CA CYS A 721 38.15 -25.30 -29.41
C CYS A 721 38.69 -26.64 -28.91
N GLY A 722 38.48 -27.00 -27.63
CA GLY A 722 38.85 -28.32 -27.09
C GLY A 722 37.87 -29.44 -27.47
N LEU A 723 36.66 -29.10 -27.89
CA LEU A 723 35.68 -30.05 -28.46
C LEU A 723 35.92 -30.29 -29.95
N GLY A 724 36.97 -29.70 -30.55
CA GLY A 724 37.33 -29.91 -31.97
C GLY A 724 37.49 -31.37 -32.37
N GLU A 725 37.85 -32.27 -31.42
CA GLU A 725 37.91 -33.72 -31.66
C GLU A 725 36.52 -34.36 -31.86
N THR A 726 35.46 -33.76 -31.30
CA THR A 726 34.06 -34.20 -31.50
C THR A 726 33.47 -33.67 -32.80
N PHE A 727 34.13 -32.68 -33.42
CA PHE A 727 33.81 -32.14 -34.76
C PHE A 727 34.77 -32.63 -35.84
N ASN A 728 35.41 -33.80 -35.65
CA ASN A 728 36.11 -34.50 -36.73
C ASN A 728 35.23 -34.44 -37.98
N GLY A 729 35.74 -33.84 -39.06
CA GLY A 729 35.02 -33.76 -40.33
C GLY A 729 34.48 -35.15 -40.65
N GLU A 730 33.16 -35.28 -40.71
CA GLU A 730 32.57 -36.50 -41.23
C GLU A 730 32.99 -36.58 -42.69
N VAL A 731 33.56 -37.71 -43.06
CA VAL A 731 33.95 -37.96 -44.43
C VAL A 731 32.70 -38.46 -45.15
N ILE A 732 32.18 -37.67 -46.09
CA ILE A 732 31.07 -38.09 -46.95
C ILE A 732 31.64 -38.90 -48.11
N VAL A 733 31.16 -40.13 -48.24
CA VAL A 733 31.52 -41.02 -49.34
C VAL A 733 30.35 -41.09 -50.32
N VAL A 734 30.55 -40.56 -51.52
CA VAL A 734 29.58 -40.54 -52.61
C VAL A 734 29.97 -41.60 -53.64
N SER A 735 29.12 -42.60 -53.81
CA SER A 735 29.27 -43.64 -54.84
C SER A 735 28.84 -43.09 -56.19
N LEU A 736 29.73 -43.14 -57.20
CA LEU A 736 29.36 -42.79 -58.56
C LEU A 736 28.22 -43.69 -59.06
N MET A 737 28.29 -44.99 -58.77
CA MET A 737 27.27 -45.95 -59.21
C MET A 737 25.91 -45.69 -58.54
N ARG A 738 25.86 -45.63 -57.21
CA ARG A 738 24.60 -45.51 -56.45
C ARG A 738 24.09 -44.08 -56.40
N ASP A 739 24.94 -43.14 -56.01
CA ASP A 739 24.52 -41.81 -55.59
C ASP A 739 24.42 -40.83 -56.78
N ILE A 740 25.33 -40.93 -57.75
CA ILE A 740 25.34 -40.04 -58.93
C ILE A 740 24.57 -40.62 -60.11
N LEU A 741 24.80 -41.90 -60.44
CA LEU A 741 24.15 -42.57 -61.59
C LEU A 741 22.81 -43.20 -61.22
N GLY A 742 22.48 -43.33 -59.92
CA GLY A 742 21.21 -43.90 -59.46
C GLY A 742 21.07 -45.40 -59.73
N PHE A 743 22.17 -46.12 -59.92
CA PHE A 743 22.12 -47.57 -60.18
C PHE A 743 22.02 -48.36 -58.86
N PRO A 744 21.20 -49.42 -58.81
CA PRO A 744 21.11 -50.26 -57.61
C PRO A 744 22.44 -51.01 -57.37
N GLU A 745 22.79 -51.30 -56.11
CA GLU A 745 24.03 -52.02 -55.77
C GLU A 745 23.99 -53.54 -56.09
N ASP A 746 23.04 -53.99 -56.91
CA ASP A 746 22.89 -55.38 -57.32
C ASP A 746 23.70 -55.71 -58.60
N SER A 747 23.62 -56.96 -59.06
CA SER A 747 24.28 -57.38 -60.30
C SER A 747 23.84 -56.59 -61.53
N THR A 748 22.62 -56.06 -61.53
CA THR A 748 22.07 -55.29 -62.64
C THR A 748 22.69 -53.91 -62.70
N GLY A 749 22.79 -53.21 -61.57
CA GLY A 749 23.45 -51.91 -61.50
C GLY A 749 24.95 -52.00 -61.73
N GLN A 750 25.60 -53.07 -61.26
CA GLN A 750 27.01 -53.37 -61.58
C GLN A 750 27.24 -53.54 -63.09
N GLN A 751 26.33 -54.21 -63.80
CA GLN A 751 26.46 -54.34 -65.26
C GLN A 751 26.25 -52.99 -65.97
N ARG A 752 25.26 -52.20 -65.54
CA ARG A 752 25.02 -50.84 -66.07
C ARG A 752 26.19 -49.91 -65.82
N PHE A 753 26.83 -50.02 -64.66
CA PHE A 753 28.05 -49.29 -64.33
C PHE A 753 29.20 -49.67 -65.27
N LYS A 754 29.43 -50.97 -65.50
CA LYS A 754 30.46 -51.42 -66.44
C LYS A 754 30.21 -50.95 -67.87
N ASP A 755 28.95 -50.95 -68.31
CA ASP A 755 28.57 -50.41 -69.62
C ASP A 755 28.81 -48.89 -69.69
N PHE A 756 28.50 -48.16 -68.63
CA PHE A 756 28.82 -46.74 -68.48
C PHE A 756 30.33 -46.50 -68.62
N ILE A 757 31.15 -47.23 -67.86
CA ILE A 757 32.62 -47.12 -67.90
C ILE A 757 33.15 -47.41 -69.30
N LYS A 758 32.68 -48.50 -69.94
CA LYS A 758 33.09 -48.87 -71.30
C LYS A 758 32.83 -47.76 -72.33
N ASN A 759 31.72 -47.03 -72.18
CA ASN A 759 31.35 -45.95 -73.09
C ASN A 759 32.13 -44.64 -72.85
N HIS A 760 32.78 -44.50 -71.69
CA HIS A 760 33.52 -43.29 -71.29
C HIS A 760 35.05 -43.48 -71.28
N VAL A 761 35.54 -44.69 -71.57
CA VAL A 761 36.96 -44.96 -71.78
C VAL A 761 37.35 -44.63 -73.22
N ASN A 762 38.32 -43.74 -73.40
CA ASN A 762 38.97 -43.52 -74.68
C ASN A 762 39.93 -44.70 -74.98
N PRO A 763 39.68 -45.51 -76.02
CA PRO A 763 40.47 -46.71 -76.31
C PRO A 763 41.90 -46.38 -76.81
N THR A 764 42.12 -45.17 -77.34
CA THR A 764 43.43 -44.74 -77.86
C THR A 764 44.37 -44.32 -76.74
N THR A 765 43.85 -43.60 -75.73
CA THR A 765 44.65 -43.06 -74.62
C THR A 765 44.51 -43.86 -73.32
N ASN A 766 43.66 -44.89 -73.29
CA ASN A 766 43.27 -45.63 -72.08
C ASN A 766 42.87 -44.70 -70.92
N THR A 767 42.06 -43.69 -71.23
CA THR A 767 41.64 -42.66 -70.28
C THR A 767 40.13 -42.72 -70.09
N LEU A 768 39.66 -42.87 -68.86
CA LEU A 768 38.25 -42.73 -68.51
C LEU A 768 37.94 -41.27 -68.20
N SER A 769 36.97 -40.67 -68.89
CA SER A 769 36.53 -39.30 -68.59
C SER A 769 35.02 -39.17 -68.60
N PHE A 770 34.47 -38.59 -67.55
CA PHE A 770 33.04 -38.33 -67.41
C PHE A 770 32.80 -37.06 -66.60
N GLY A 771 31.60 -36.50 -66.70
CA GLY A 771 31.20 -35.37 -65.88
C GLY A 771 29.84 -35.59 -65.22
N PHE A 772 29.59 -34.86 -64.15
CA PHE A 772 28.35 -34.88 -63.38
C PHE A 772 28.13 -33.55 -62.66
N SER A 773 26.95 -33.38 -62.07
CA SER A 773 26.59 -32.24 -61.24
C SER A 773 26.16 -32.72 -59.86
N THR A 774 26.34 -31.89 -58.84
CA THR A 774 25.89 -32.14 -57.47
C THR A 774 25.23 -30.88 -56.92
N THR A 775 24.19 -31.07 -56.10
CA THR A 775 23.59 -30.00 -55.28
C THR A 775 23.73 -30.32 -53.80
N PRO A 776 24.02 -29.34 -52.93
CA PRO A 776 24.00 -29.53 -51.47
C PRO A 776 22.68 -30.06 -50.91
N LEU A 777 21.58 -29.94 -51.67
CA LEU A 777 20.27 -30.50 -51.30
C LEU A 777 20.06 -31.95 -51.76
N ASP A 778 21.01 -32.57 -52.46
CA ASP A 778 20.85 -33.97 -52.84
C ASP A 778 20.67 -34.79 -51.55
N PRO A 779 19.76 -35.77 -51.50
CA PRO A 779 19.49 -36.55 -50.28
C PRO A 779 20.72 -37.25 -49.69
N ILE A 780 21.79 -37.38 -50.48
CA ILE A 780 23.09 -37.92 -50.09
C ILE A 780 23.87 -36.94 -49.18
N PHE A 781 23.66 -35.63 -49.36
CA PHE A 781 24.27 -34.55 -48.58
C PHE A 781 23.30 -33.94 -47.55
N TYR A 782 21.99 -34.10 -47.75
CA TYR A 782 20.93 -33.53 -46.91
C TYR A 782 19.96 -34.61 -46.42
N ASN A 783 19.99 -34.93 -45.12
CA ASN A 783 18.96 -35.76 -44.48
C ASN A 783 17.96 -34.88 -43.69
N PRO A 784 16.71 -34.72 -44.16
CA PRO A 784 15.74 -33.84 -43.51
C PRO A 784 15.33 -34.27 -42.09
N ASN A 785 15.53 -35.56 -41.76
CA ASN A 785 15.14 -36.17 -40.48
C ASN A 785 16.25 -36.18 -39.43
N ASP A 786 17.48 -35.83 -39.81
CA ASP A 786 18.60 -35.76 -38.88
C ASP A 786 18.94 -34.28 -38.63
N VAL A 787 18.62 -33.81 -37.43
CA VAL A 787 18.83 -32.42 -37.02
C VAL A 787 20.32 -32.06 -37.03
N LEU A 788 21.22 -33.05 -36.90
CA LEU A 788 22.67 -32.86 -37.02
C LEU A 788 23.12 -32.81 -38.48
N ALA A 789 22.44 -33.51 -39.40
CA ALA A 789 22.73 -33.48 -40.84
C ALA A 789 22.28 -32.19 -41.53
N ARG A 790 21.44 -31.36 -40.88
CA ARG A 790 21.13 -30.00 -41.38
C ARG A 790 22.35 -29.06 -41.33
N VAL A 791 23.47 -29.46 -40.71
CA VAL A 791 24.52 -28.53 -40.25
C VAL A 791 25.92 -28.84 -40.77
N ASN A 792 26.18 -29.95 -41.46
CA ASN A 792 27.56 -30.32 -41.82
C ASN A 792 28.03 -29.89 -43.22
N VAL A 793 27.49 -28.78 -43.72
CA VAL A 793 28.16 -28.03 -44.78
C VAL A 793 28.41 -26.62 -44.22
N LYS A 794 29.65 -26.39 -43.78
CA LYS A 794 30.02 -25.31 -42.87
C LYS A 794 30.42 -24.05 -43.63
N ASP A 795 29.60 -23.01 -43.54
CA ASP A 795 29.85 -21.74 -44.22
C ASP A 795 30.85 -20.84 -43.46
N TRP A 796 32.14 -21.12 -43.62
CA TRP A 796 33.19 -20.37 -42.91
C TRP A 796 33.45 -19.00 -43.55
N HIS A 797 32.89 -17.94 -42.97
CA HIS A 797 33.28 -16.56 -43.24
C HIS A 797 34.35 -16.10 -42.22
N GLY A 798 35.64 -16.26 -42.54
CA GLY A 798 36.74 -15.65 -41.78
C GLY A 798 37.86 -16.60 -41.35
N GLN A 799 38.70 -16.13 -40.43
CA GLN A 799 39.72 -16.96 -39.78
C GLN A 799 39.03 -18.01 -38.89
N ASP A 800 39.46 -19.26 -39.02
CA ASP A 800 39.09 -20.34 -38.12
C ASP A 800 39.23 -19.86 -36.64
N PRO A 801 38.16 -19.89 -35.80
CA PRO A 801 38.14 -19.31 -34.46
C PRO A 801 39.01 -20.13 -33.52
N CYS A 802 39.40 -21.34 -33.93
CA CYS A 802 40.17 -22.28 -33.15
C CYS A 802 41.57 -22.55 -33.70
N GLY A 803 41.91 -22.00 -34.88
CA GLY A 803 43.23 -22.10 -35.48
C GLY A 803 43.66 -23.56 -35.74
N GLN A 804 43.50 -24.00 -36.99
CA GLN A 804 43.97 -25.27 -37.57
C GLN A 804 42.93 -26.41 -37.62
N PHE A 805 41.72 -26.16 -38.14
CA PHE A 805 41.03 -27.17 -38.90
C PHE A 805 41.75 -27.37 -40.25
N SER A 806 42.51 -28.46 -40.37
CA SER A 806 43.05 -28.90 -41.66
C SER A 806 41.97 -29.61 -42.45
N ALA A 807 41.04 -28.87 -43.07
CA ALA A 807 40.19 -29.49 -44.08
C ALA A 807 41.08 -30.26 -45.08
N GLN A 808 40.85 -31.55 -45.20
CA GLN A 808 41.70 -32.49 -45.94
C GLN A 808 41.48 -32.29 -47.45
N GLY A 809 40.27 -31.86 -47.83
CA GLY A 809 39.89 -31.53 -49.20
C GLY A 809 39.11 -32.67 -49.81
N PHE A 810 39.67 -33.27 -50.87
CA PHE A 810 38.97 -34.27 -51.65
C PHE A 810 39.83 -35.51 -51.94
N ALA A 811 39.26 -36.70 -51.91
CA ALA A 811 39.92 -37.96 -52.26
C ALA A 811 39.04 -38.83 -53.17
N VAL A 812 39.65 -39.80 -53.85
CA VAL A 812 38.94 -40.77 -54.69
C VAL A 812 39.36 -42.18 -54.32
N ASN A 813 38.40 -43.07 -54.23
CA ASN A 813 38.62 -44.50 -54.05
C ASN A 813 38.04 -45.29 -55.22
N LEU A 814 38.92 -46.01 -55.92
CA LEU A 814 38.56 -46.89 -57.01
C LEU A 814 38.28 -48.28 -56.43
N LYS A 815 37.02 -48.69 -56.42
CA LYS A 815 36.64 -50.05 -56.02
C LYS A 815 36.82 -50.96 -57.21
N THR A 816 37.69 -51.95 -57.09
CA THR A 816 38.01 -52.87 -58.18
C THR A 816 38.00 -54.33 -57.72
N GLY A 817 37.78 -55.25 -58.66
CA GLY A 817 38.21 -56.65 -58.50
C GLY A 817 39.74 -56.79 -58.53
N THR A 818 40.23 -57.99 -58.80
CA THR A 818 41.67 -58.32 -58.82
C THR A 818 42.43 -57.60 -59.95
N GLN A 819 43.12 -56.51 -59.63
CA GLN A 819 44.00 -55.76 -60.53
C GLN A 819 45.42 -56.36 -60.61
N ALA A 820 46.21 -55.98 -61.63
CA ALA A 820 47.64 -56.32 -61.66
C ALA A 820 48.41 -55.50 -60.61
N GLY A 821 49.48 -56.04 -60.04
CA GLY A 821 50.32 -55.31 -59.07
C GLY A 821 51.07 -54.14 -59.72
N GLY A 822 51.31 -53.07 -58.95
CA GLY A 822 52.11 -51.92 -59.40
C GLY A 822 51.37 -50.89 -60.27
N ILE A 823 50.04 -50.88 -60.26
CA ILE A 823 49.25 -49.86 -60.96
C ILE A 823 49.11 -48.62 -60.08
N THR A 824 49.40 -47.45 -60.65
CA THR A 824 49.23 -46.14 -60.00
C THR A 824 48.43 -45.25 -60.93
N PRO A 825 47.08 -45.28 -60.90
CA PRO A 825 46.28 -44.44 -61.77
C PRO A 825 46.40 -42.97 -61.32
N ARG A 826 46.35 -42.04 -62.27
CA ARG A 826 46.28 -40.59 -62.02
C ARG A 826 44.88 -40.10 -62.29
N ILE A 827 44.31 -39.36 -61.34
CA ILE A 827 42.97 -38.79 -61.47
C ILE A 827 43.12 -37.28 -61.56
N SER A 828 42.57 -36.67 -62.60
CA SER A 828 42.39 -35.22 -62.68
C SER A 828 40.92 -34.89 -62.53
N MET A 829 40.62 -33.88 -61.74
CA MET A 829 39.26 -33.40 -61.52
C MET A 829 39.16 -31.91 -61.75
N SER A 830 38.13 -31.47 -62.47
CA SER A 830 37.74 -30.06 -62.49
C SER A 830 36.43 -29.87 -61.75
N HIS A 831 36.37 -28.74 -61.03
CA HIS A 831 35.21 -28.26 -60.30
C HIS A 831 34.85 -26.88 -60.82
N GLY A 832 33.63 -26.71 -61.35
CA GLY A 832 33.17 -25.44 -61.88
C GLY A 832 31.66 -25.39 -62.14
N GLY A 833 31.23 -24.29 -62.76
CA GLY A 833 29.85 -24.07 -63.16
C GLY A 833 28.99 -23.33 -62.12
N HIS A 834 27.67 -23.31 -62.30
CA HIS A 834 26.69 -22.63 -61.46
C HIS A 834 25.47 -23.54 -61.32
N ILE A 835 25.01 -23.78 -60.09
CA ILE A 835 23.78 -24.52 -59.87
C ILE A 835 22.72 -23.63 -59.26
N THR A 836 21.54 -23.66 -59.87
CA THR A 836 20.35 -22.98 -59.40
C THR A 836 19.34 -24.02 -59.01
N PHE A 837 18.72 -23.89 -57.84
CA PHE A 837 17.60 -24.74 -57.47
C PHE A 837 16.54 -23.97 -56.68
N LEU A 838 15.36 -24.57 -56.61
CA LEU A 838 14.27 -24.11 -55.76
C LEU A 838 14.41 -24.76 -54.39
N ASN A 839 14.52 -23.95 -53.34
CA ASN A 839 14.50 -24.48 -51.97
C ASN A 839 13.07 -24.95 -51.61
N ASN A 840 12.89 -25.48 -50.39
CA ASN A 840 11.59 -25.95 -49.90
C ASN A 840 10.52 -24.84 -49.80
N GLU A 841 10.93 -23.58 -49.89
CA GLU A 841 10.08 -22.37 -49.82
C GLU A 841 9.80 -21.79 -51.22
N LEU A 842 10.28 -22.46 -52.28
CA LEU A 842 10.20 -22.03 -53.69
C LEU A 842 11.02 -20.78 -54.02
N ASP A 843 12.03 -20.46 -53.22
CA ASP A 843 13.02 -19.44 -53.57
C ASP A 843 14.11 -20.03 -54.45
N ILE A 844 14.55 -19.25 -55.43
CA ILE A 844 15.66 -19.58 -56.31
C ILE A 844 16.95 -19.31 -55.54
N GLN A 845 17.70 -20.36 -55.21
CA GLN A 845 19.03 -20.25 -54.64
C GLN A 845 20.09 -20.53 -55.70
N GLU A 846 21.08 -19.65 -55.79
CA GLU A 846 22.20 -19.71 -56.73
C GLU A 846 23.51 -20.01 -55.99
N TYR A 847 24.23 -21.04 -56.44
CA TYR A 847 25.49 -21.46 -55.85
C TYR A 847 26.66 -21.28 -56.81
N TYR A 848 27.69 -20.59 -56.32
CA TYR A 848 28.90 -20.26 -57.06
C TYR A 848 30.12 -20.96 -56.46
N PRO A 849 30.94 -21.67 -57.26
CA PRO A 849 32.21 -22.21 -56.81
C PRO A 849 33.25 -21.09 -56.74
N VAL A 850 33.43 -20.53 -55.56
CA VAL A 850 34.29 -19.36 -55.27
C VAL A 850 35.44 -19.73 -54.33
N LYS A 851 36.53 -18.96 -54.34
CA LYS A 851 37.72 -19.27 -53.54
C LYS A 851 37.54 -18.67 -52.15
N ALA A 852 37.86 -19.44 -51.09
CA ALA A 852 37.73 -18.99 -49.71
C ALA A 852 38.39 -17.63 -49.42
N SER A 853 39.52 -17.34 -50.07
CA SER A 853 40.25 -16.07 -49.90
C SER A 853 39.56 -14.85 -50.51
N SER A 854 38.64 -15.02 -51.46
CA SER A 854 37.95 -13.92 -52.15
C SER A 854 37.03 -13.10 -51.23
N PHE A 855 36.55 -13.68 -50.13
CA PHE A 855 35.54 -13.06 -49.26
C PHE A 855 36.11 -12.27 -48.09
N ILE A 856 37.41 -12.38 -47.83
CA ILE A 856 38.04 -11.71 -46.68
C ILE A 856 38.23 -10.20 -46.97
N ASP A 857 38.37 -9.82 -48.24
CA ASP A 857 38.73 -8.45 -48.63
C ASP A 857 37.60 -7.65 -49.33
N ASP A 858 36.46 -8.26 -49.67
CA ASP A 858 35.34 -7.57 -50.34
C ASP A 858 33.95 -8.07 -49.88
N PRO A 859 33.37 -7.47 -48.81
CA PRO A 859 32.08 -7.88 -48.25
C PRO A 859 30.86 -7.54 -49.12
N LEU A 860 31.04 -6.86 -50.27
CA LEU A 860 29.95 -6.51 -51.18
C LEU A 860 30.02 -7.23 -52.53
N GLY A 861 30.86 -8.25 -52.65
CA GLY A 861 30.86 -9.15 -53.80
C GLY A 861 31.18 -8.42 -55.11
N GLY A 862 32.46 -8.07 -55.27
CA GLY A 862 33.06 -7.79 -56.56
C GLY A 862 32.73 -8.87 -57.59
N ASN A 863 32.86 -8.50 -58.87
CA ASN A 863 32.55 -9.30 -60.07
C ASN A 863 33.42 -10.58 -60.21
N ASP A 864 33.51 -11.40 -59.18
CA ASP A 864 34.26 -12.64 -59.19
C ASP A 864 33.52 -13.65 -60.08
N THR A 865 34.09 -13.87 -61.25
CA THR A 865 33.65 -14.90 -62.19
C THR A 865 33.87 -16.29 -61.60
N PRO A 866 32.94 -17.25 -61.78
CA PRO A 866 33.13 -18.63 -61.34
C PRO A 866 34.48 -19.19 -61.80
N GLU A 867 35.33 -19.60 -60.85
CA GLU A 867 36.68 -20.08 -61.17
C GLU A 867 36.66 -21.60 -61.32
N VAL A 868 36.91 -22.11 -62.53
CA VAL A 868 37.11 -23.56 -62.75
C VAL A 868 38.41 -23.98 -62.06
N THR A 869 38.30 -24.79 -61.01
CA THR A 869 39.45 -25.31 -60.27
C THR A 869 39.81 -26.69 -60.80
N LEU A 870 41.02 -26.85 -61.34
CA LEU A 870 41.56 -28.14 -61.78
C LEU A 870 42.52 -28.68 -60.73
N VAL A 871 42.31 -29.92 -60.31
CA VAL A 871 43.18 -30.64 -59.40
C VAL A 871 43.60 -31.99 -59.96
N SER A 872 44.73 -32.52 -59.49
CA SER A 872 45.21 -33.86 -59.87
C SER A 872 45.58 -34.66 -58.61
N VAL A 873 44.93 -35.82 -58.46
CA VAL A 873 45.22 -36.86 -57.47
C VAL A 873 46.25 -37.81 -58.09
N THR A 874 47.47 -37.85 -57.54
CA THR A 874 48.53 -38.75 -58.04
C THR A 874 48.50 -40.15 -57.43
N ASN A 875 47.83 -40.34 -56.28
CA ASN A 875 47.73 -41.61 -55.57
C ASN A 875 46.29 -41.83 -55.04
N PRO A 876 45.30 -42.15 -55.89
CA PRO A 876 43.97 -42.48 -55.41
C PRO A 876 43.97 -43.79 -54.60
N LEU A 877 42.99 -43.97 -53.73
CA LEU A 877 42.79 -45.23 -53.02
C LEU A 877 42.33 -46.31 -54.02
N ILE A 878 42.83 -47.54 -53.85
CA ILE A 878 42.34 -48.71 -54.58
C ILE A 878 41.87 -49.73 -53.55
N ASN A 879 40.56 -49.98 -53.50
CA ASN A 879 39.93 -50.81 -52.46
C ASN A 879 40.29 -50.41 -51.02
N GLY A 880 40.61 -49.14 -50.79
CA GLY A 880 40.98 -48.62 -49.47
C GLY A 880 39.77 -48.19 -48.66
N THR A 881 40.00 -47.97 -47.37
CA THR A 881 39.11 -47.18 -46.50
C THR A 881 39.72 -45.79 -46.30
N PRO A 882 38.91 -44.72 -46.29
CA PRO A 882 39.39 -43.39 -45.93
C PRO A 882 39.82 -43.41 -44.46
N LEU A 883 41.12 -43.50 -44.19
CA LEU A 883 41.67 -43.27 -42.85
C LEU A 883 42.19 -41.84 -42.79
N SER A 884 41.85 -41.13 -41.72
CA SER A 884 42.07 -39.68 -41.52
C SER A 884 43.55 -39.24 -41.44
N SER A 885 44.52 -40.14 -41.65
CA SER A 885 45.94 -39.90 -41.34
C SER A 885 46.92 -39.93 -42.54
N TYR A 886 46.48 -40.18 -43.78
CA TYR A 886 47.37 -40.17 -44.95
C TYR A 886 47.28 -38.86 -45.74
N SER A 887 48.25 -37.96 -45.57
CA SER A 887 48.32 -36.64 -46.23
C SER A 887 48.39 -36.70 -47.76
N ASP A 888 48.86 -37.80 -48.33
CA ASP A 888 49.19 -37.90 -49.76
C ASP A 888 48.04 -38.41 -50.63
N VAL A 889 46.92 -38.80 -50.00
CA VAL A 889 45.70 -39.29 -50.65
C VAL A 889 44.71 -38.14 -50.89
N TRP A 890 44.74 -37.14 -50.01
CA TRP A 890 43.86 -35.99 -50.07
C TRP A 890 44.42 -34.88 -50.94
N VAL A 891 43.54 -34.27 -51.74
CA VAL A 891 43.89 -33.20 -52.66
C VAL A 891 43.43 -31.86 -52.11
N SER A 892 44.40 -31.08 -51.67
CA SER A 892 44.18 -29.76 -51.04
C SER A 892 43.70 -28.68 -52.01
N GLY A 893 43.79 -28.89 -53.32
CA GLY A 893 43.36 -27.89 -54.31
C GLY A 893 41.85 -27.62 -54.33
N LEU A 894 41.03 -28.54 -53.80
CA LEU A 894 39.58 -28.36 -53.59
C LEU A 894 39.22 -28.08 -52.12
N LYS A 895 40.21 -27.82 -51.26
CA LYS A 895 39.99 -27.52 -49.85
C LYS A 895 39.08 -26.30 -49.69
N GLY A 896 38.03 -26.44 -48.89
CA GLY A 896 37.08 -25.35 -48.59
C GLY A 896 36.20 -24.92 -49.76
N ARG A 897 36.15 -25.67 -50.87
CA ARG A 897 35.19 -25.42 -51.96
C ARG A 897 33.85 -26.08 -51.64
N SER A 898 32.77 -25.53 -52.20
CA SER A 898 31.43 -26.12 -52.10
C SER A 898 31.40 -27.52 -52.71
N ILE A 899 30.60 -28.41 -52.12
CA ILE A 899 30.25 -29.70 -52.71
C ILE A 899 29.28 -29.56 -53.90
N GLY A 900 28.60 -28.42 -54.02
CA GLY A 900 27.68 -28.12 -55.11
C GLY A 900 28.40 -27.58 -56.34
N ALA A 901 28.29 -28.27 -57.47
CA ALA A 901 28.83 -27.82 -58.75
C ALA A 901 27.96 -28.32 -59.91
N SER A 902 27.82 -27.50 -60.95
CA SER A 902 27.13 -27.93 -62.16
C SER A 902 28.04 -28.63 -63.17
N ASP A 903 29.37 -28.54 -62.99
CA ASP A 903 30.36 -29.17 -63.86
C ASP A 903 31.51 -29.76 -63.03
N TRP A 904 31.29 -30.97 -62.52
CA TRP A 904 32.37 -31.86 -62.14
C TRP A 904 32.83 -32.63 -63.37
N LYS A 905 34.14 -32.64 -63.61
CA LYS A 905 34.74 -33.54 -64.61
C LYS A 905 35.80 -34.38 -63.95
N VAL A 906 35.70 -35.69 -64.09
CA VAL A 906 36.68 -36.66 -63.60
C VAL A 906 37.37 -37.29 -64.78
N THR A 907 38.70 -37.36 -64.72
CA THR A 907 39.54 -37.98 -65.74
C THR A 907 40.52 -38.92 -65.06
N ILE A 908 40.39 -40.22 -65.29
CA ILE A 908 41.30 -41.25 -64.78
C ILE A 908 42.19 -41.70 -65.93
N SER A 909 43.50 -41.70 -65.70
CA SER A 909 44.53 -42.04 -66.67
C SER A 909 45.58 -42.97 -66.06
N ASP A 910 46.32 -43.67 -66.91
CA ASP A 910 47.43 -44.51 -66.48
C ASP A 910 48.59 -43.63 -65.97
N GLY A 911 48.95 -43.76 -64.70
CA GLY A 911 50.11 -43.07 -64.13
C GLY A 911 51.39 -43.90 -64.11
N SER A 912 51.33 -45.19 -64.44
CA SER A 912 52.49 -46.09 -64.58
C SER A 912 52.51 -46.79 -65.93
N SER A 913 53.57 -47.56 -66.20
CA SER A 913 53.71 -48.36 -67.43
C SER A 913 52.71 -49.51 -67.54
N THR A 914 52.10 -49.92 -66.41
CA THR A 914 51.07 -50.96 -66.36
C THR A 914 49.70 -50.30 -66.55
N LYS A 915 48.98 -50.68 -67.61
CA LYS A 915 47.66 -50.12 -67.91
C LYS A 915 46.62 -50.52 -66.86
N PHE A 916 45.80 -49.56 -66.43
CA PHE A 916 44.66 -49.82 -65.56
C PHE A 916 43.56 -50.51 -66.37
N ASP A 917 43.07 -51.64 -65.85
CA ASP A 917 41.98 -52.38 -66.46
C ASP A 917 40.63 -51.88 -65.90
N TYR A 918 39.99 -50.98 -66.65
CA TYR A 918 38.70 -50.40 -66.27
C TYR A 918 37.55 -51.41 -66.23
N SER A 919 37.68 -52.58 -66.88
CA SER A 919 36.62 -53.61 -66.85
C SER A 919 36.45 -54.26 -65.47
N LYS A 920 37.46 -54.10 -64.60
CA LYS A 920 37.49 -54.59 -63.23
C LYS A 920 37.00 -53.57 -62.21
N LEU A 921 36.61 -52.38 -62.66
CA LEU A 921 36.03 -51.35 -61.79
C LEU A 921 34.61 -51.77 -61.39
N ASN A 922 34.33 -51.72 -60.09
CA ASN A 922 33.03 -52.04 -59.51
C ASN A 922 32.34 -50.77 -58.98
N ASP A 923 33.11 -49.73 -58.62
CA ASP A 923 32.59 -48.39 -58.29
C ASP A 923 33.73 -47.34 -58.29
N ILE A 924 33.35 -46.07 -58.31
CA ILE A 924 34.22 -44.93 -58.00
C ILE A 924 33.57 -44.19 -56.84
N GLU A 925 34.22 -44.22 -55.68
CA GLU A 925 33.81 -43.46 -54.50
C GLU A 925 34.54 -42.12 -54.47
N LEU A 926 33.78 -41.04 -54.45
CA LEU A 926 34.25 -39.67 -54.26
C LEU A 926 34.13 -39.34 -52.77
N ILE A 927 35.23 -38.87 -52.20
CA ILE A 927 35.36 -38.72 -50.76
C ILE A 927 35.55 -37.25 -50.45
N PHE A 928 34.56 -36.66 -49.76
CA PHE A 928 34.54 -35.26 -49.40
C PHE A 928 34.78 -35.13 -47.89
N ASP A 929 35.65 -34.21 -47.52
CA ASP A 929 35.68 -33.69 -46.16
C ASP A 929 34.53 -32.67 -46.01
N THR A 930 33.66 -32.84 -45.00
CA THR A 930 32.49 -31.97 -44.71
C THR A 930 32.85 -30.52 -44.39
N VAL A 931 34.14 -30.20 -44.23
CA VAL A 931 34.61 -28.82 -44.11
C VAL A 931 34.72 -28.17 -45.50
N GLY A 932 33.58 -27.95 -46.15
CA GLY A 932 33.41 -27.15 -47.37
C GLY A 932 32.62 -25.86 -47.10
N ILE A 933 33.06 -24.74 -47.68
CA ILE A 933 32.37 -23.43 -47.61
C ILE A 933 31.19 -23.46 -48.58
N LEU A 934 30.04 -22.96 -48.14
CA LEU A 934 28.74 -23.12 -48.79
C LEU A 934 28.13 -21.76 -49.15
N VAL A 935 28.84 -20.93 -49.91
CA VAL A 935 28.34 -19.57 -50.18
C VAL A 935 27.05 -19.58 -51.00
N SER A 936 25.91 -19.34 -50.34
CA SER A 936 24.63 -19.03 -51.01
C SER A 936 24.51 -17.52 -51.18
N ARG A 937 24.18 -17.05 -52.39
CA ARG A 937 23.90 -15.63 -52.65
C ARG A 937 22.41 -15.34 -52.63
#